data_AF-A0A6B8RQH7-F1
#
_entry.id   AF-A0A6B8RQH7-F1
#
_cell.length_a   1.000
_cell.length_b   1.000
_cell.length_c   1.000
_cell.angle_alpha   90.00
_cell.angle_beta   90.00
_cell.angle_gamma   90.00
#
_symmetry.space_group_name_H-M   'P 1'
#
loop_
_entity.id
_entity.type
_entity.pdbx_description
1 polymer ?
#
loop_
_entity_poly.entity_id
_entity_poly.type
_entity_poly.pdbx_seq_one_letter_code
_entity_poly.pdbx_strand_id
1 'polypeptide(L)'
;MKKRGLNFLVTVTLCVLMIFSSLQIHTQSASAADTLVTYTAPAGVVANPDFTVKARTPGGAWVDLFEYNTKVDMTTNSNASMVNFSMSGTVEVSVTYNGGTVNSRQVRPVSYGIAPTASGNTTTFTLNQPRNLSFEVNGDRLHNLHIFANPLETNVPIQGAAGVIWFGPGITNLPGGILNVASNQKVYLAGGAVVRGKLVFTDVSNSSVSGRGILDFSTFNQADKQWRGIDLMRTSNISIEGITILDATSYGVFGGKAYGLTVNNLKVINRSQWGDGIDCMACVNVTIDNSFLRTSDDSIAVYATRWEFAGGSRYFTVQNSTLWADVAHPINIGTHAQPNGTDIIEDLTFKNIDVLEHDEQSTQYQGVMSIMAGDSATVRNSLFENIRVEHFTKGKLFYIKTVYNTDYNLAPGKKIENITFRNITYNGTGANPSEIAGYSATNNVDGIKFDNVRINGILVTNASSGNITVGANVLNVQYLNTGTTATPTPVPTPSPTPPPPTPTPGVMNGGLETGVLTPWTNWQTASVVNNNARTGTYAIQLTGGPGSAEQIVTGLQANKTYTLSGYAKTPNGEAVRIGVKNYNATMDIFTAITSSAYTLGNLAFTTGATNTAATIYFYKPSGSGLTYGDDFAIVPGTPAPTATPTPTPVPTPGPNKVVNPGFESGALTPWANWQTASVVASNARTGTKAVQLNGGPGSAEQIITGLQANTTYTLTGYLKTPTGQEVRLGVKNYNGVMDLSTPITAIAYTLSTLTFTTGGSNTSATIYVYKPSGTGLAYGDDFSVN
;
A
#
# COMPACT_ATOMS: atom_id res chain seq x y z
N MET A 1 -9.71 -16.51 81.86
CA MET A 1 -9.43 -17.82 81.22
C MET A 1 -9.65 -17.62 79.72
N LYS A 2 -8.70 -17.17 78.88
CA LYS A 2 -7.55 -17.88 78.25
C LYS A 2 -7.93 -19.31 77.81
N LYS A 3 -7.72 -19.79 76.58
CA LYS A 3 -7.15 -19.30 75.31
C LYS A 3 -7.18 -20.50 74.33
N ARG A 4 -7.14 -20.24 73.01
CA ARG A 4 -6.56 -21.10 71.93
C ARG A 4 -7.40 -22.32 71.51
N GLY A 5 -7.60 -22.58 70.21
CA GLY A 5 -6.59 -22.77 69.14
C GLY A 5 -6.15 -24.24 69.21
N LEU A 6 -6.01 -25.04 68.16
CA LEU A 6 -5.43 -24.85 66.82
C LEU A 6 -5.18 -26.29 66.30
N ASN A 7 -4.94 -26.46 64.98
CA ASN A 7 -4.25 -27.60 64.34
C ASN A 7 -5.07 -28.88 64.09
N PHE A 8 -4.87 -29.70 63.04
CA PHE A 8 -4.12 -29.77 61.76
C PHE A 8 -4.38 -31.25 61.37
N LEU A 9 -4.84 -31.63 60.18
CA LEU A 9 -4.02 -32.10 59.03
C LEU A 9 -4.58 -33.47 58.51
N VAL A 10 -4.95 -33.54 57.20
CA VAL A 10 -4.63 -34.60 56.20
C VAL A 10 -5.28 -36.00 56.41
N THR A 11 -5.98 -36.65 55.48
CA THR A 11 -5.70 -36.92 54.04
C THR A 11 -6.95 -37.56 53.37
N VAL A 12 -7.31 -37.10 52.16
CA VAL A 12 -7.69 -37.83 50.91
C VAL A 12 -8.46 -39.17 51.05
N THR A 13 -9.61 -39.41 50.40
CA THR A 13 -9.72 -39.73 48.96
C THR A 13 -11.18 -39.84 48.49
N LEU A 14 -11.46 -39.21 47.34
CA LEU A 14 -12.53 -39.34 46.34
C LEU A 14 -13.86 -40.04 46.69
N CYS A 15 -14.97 -39.35 46.38
CA CYS A 15 -15.95 -39.81 45.39
C CYS A 15 -16.91 -38.68 44.99
N VAL A 16 -17.47 -38.83 43.79
CA VAL A 16 -18.68 -38.21 43.22
C VAL A 16 -18.47 -37.16 42.14
N LEU A 17 -18.69 -37.68 40.93
CA LEU A 17 -18.95 -37.04 39.66
C LEU A 17 -20.36 -36.40 39.64
N MET A 18 -20.50 -35.34 38.85
CA MET A 18 -21.73 -34.73 38.32
C MET A 18 -22.53 -33.78 39.24
N ILE A 19 -22.40 -32.48 38.98
CA ILE A 19 -23.40 -31.62 38.30
C ILE A 19 -22.80 -30.21 38.29
N PHE A 20 -22.28 -29.76 37.16
CA PHE A 20 -22.28 -28.33 36.82
C PHE A 20 -22.44 -28.21 35.32
N SER A 21 -23.66 -27.83 34.95
CA SER A 21 -24.08 -27.35 33.65
C SER A 21 -23.05 -26.41 33.03
N SER A 22 -22.58 -26.78 31.84
CA SER A 22 -21.70 -25.99 30.99
C SER A 22 -22.37 -24.67 30.59
N LEU A 23 -22.00 -23.59 31.27
CA LEU A 23 -22.19 -22.24 30.76
C LEU A 23 -21.09 -22.00 29.70
N GLN A 24 -21.40 -22.29 28.44
CA GLN A 24 -20.53 -21.89 27.32
C GLN A 24 -20.59 -20.37 27.21
N ILE A 25 -19.64 -19.69 27.86
CA ILE A 25 -19.33 -18.30 27.54
C ILE A 25 -18.69 -18.32 26.15
N HIS A 26 -19.51 -18.17 25.12
CA HIS A 26 -19.05 -17.82 23.79
C HIS A 26 -18.46 -16.41 23.91
N THR A 27 -17.14 -16.30 23.97
CA THR A 27 -16.47 -15.04 23.67
C THR A 27 -16.67 -14.79 22.17
N GLN A 28 -17.77 -14.12 21.82
CA GLN A 28 -17.89 -13.52 20.50
C GLN A 28 -16.74 -12.53 20.38
N SER A 29 -15.83 -12.79 19.45
CA SER A 29 -14.95 -11.77 18.91
C SER A 29 -15.86 -10.61 18.50
N ALA A 30 -15.79 -9.48 19.20
CA ALA A 30 -16.58 -8.31 18.83
C ALA A 30 -16.17 -7.91 17.42
N SER A 31 -17.03 -8.16 16.43
CA SER A 31 -16.89 -7.55 15.11
C SER A 31 -16.82 -6.04 15.32
N ALA A 32 -15.92 -5.36 14.60
CA ALA A 32 -15.94 -3.90 14.55
C ALA A 32 -17.37 -3.45 14.19
N ALA A 33 -17.90 -2.47 14.91
CA ALA A 33 -19.28 -2.02 14.73
C ALA A 33 -19.47 -1.42 13.32
N ASP A 34 -20.59 -1.74 12.69
CA ASP A 34 -21.02 -1.11 11.45
C ASP A 34 -21.13 0.41 11.66
N THR A 35 -20.50 1.18 10.78
CA THR A 35 -20.47 2.65 10.88
C THR A 35 -20.95 3.26 9.58
N LEU A 36 -21.80 4.28 9.70
CA LEU A 36 -22.27 5.13 8.62
C LEU A 36 -22.00 6.60 8.99
N VAL A 37 -21.35 7.33 8.09
CA VAL A 37 -21.12 8.77 8.20
C VAL A 37 -21.72 9.44 6.97
N THR A 38 -22.74 10.26 7.16
CA THR A 38 -23.38 11.05 6.11
C THR A 38 -22.90 12.49 6.16
N TYR A 39 -23.00 13.19 5.03
CA TYR A 39 -22.56 14.58 4.91
C TYR A 39 -23.72 15.45 4.47
N THR A 40 -23.98 16.52 5.22
CA THR A 40 -24.98 17.52 4.82
C THR A 40 -24.41 18.35 3.68
N ALA A 41 -25.14 18.42 2.56
CA ALA A 41 -24.76 19.33 1.48
C ALA A 41 -24.97 20.79 1.92
N PRO A 42 -24.03 21.69 1.58
CA PRO A 42 -24.17 23.10 1.94
C PRO A 42 -25.26 23.79 1.12
N ALA A 43 -25.88 24.81 1.71
CA ALA A 43 -26.93 25.60 1.06
C ALA A 43 -26.40 26.24 -0.24
N GLY A 44 -27.18 26.16 -1.32
CA GLY A 44 -26.83 26.69 -2.65
C GLY A 44 -26.24 25.66 -3.62
N VAL A 45 -26.02 24.41 -3.18
CA VAL A 45 -25.74 23.29 -4.08
C VAL A 45 -27.05 22.80 -4.71
N VAL A 46 -27.03 22.50 -6.02
CA VAL A 46 -28.21 22.04 -6.75
C VAL A 46 -28.45 20.55 -6.47
N ALA A 47 -29.65 20.24 -5.98
CA ALA A 47 -30.12 18.87 -5.82
C ALA A 47 -30.65 18.34 -7.16
N ASN A 48 -30.44 17.05 -7.42
CA ASN A 48 -31.08 16.33 -8.52
C ASN A 48 -32.30 15.55 -7.98
N PRO A 49 -33.51 15.73 -8.56
CA PRO A 49 -34.73 15.15 -8.02
C PRO A 49 -35.03 13.72 -8.49
N ASP A 50 -34.24 13.16 -9.40
CA ASP A 50 -34.56 11.90 -10.11
C ASP A 50 -34.56 10.69 -9.17
N PHE A 51 -33.83 10.80 -8.05
CA PHE A 51 -33.75 9.76 -7.02
C PHE A 51 -33.95 10.33 -5.62
N THR A 52 -34.38 9.46 -4.71
CA THR A 52 -34.30 9.68 -3.27
C THR A 52 -33.55 8.52 -2.65
N VAL A 53 -32.45 8.81 -1.95
CA VAL A 53 -31.49 7.83 -1.46
C VAL A 53 -31.39 7.91 0.05
N LYS A 54 -31.48 6.74 0.68
CA LYS A 54 -31.32 6.57 2.12
C LYS A 54 -30.25 5.52 2.40
N ALA A 55 -29.55 5.67 3.52
CA ALA A 55 -28.61 4.68 4.03
C ALA A 55 -28.84 4.42 5.52
N ARG A 56 -28.48 3.21 5.99
CA ARG A 56 -28.46 2.89 7.43
C ARG A 56 -27.47 1.78 7.74
N THR A 57 -27.02 1.70 8.98
CA THR A 57 -26.48 0.44 9.52
C THR A 57 -27.63 -0.57 9.70
N PRO A 58 -27.38 -1.89 9.61
CA PRO A 58 -28.40 -2.92 9.80
C PRO A 58 -29.20 -2.73 11.10
N GLY A 59 -30.53 -2.74 10.98
CA GLY A 59 -31.44 -2.51 12.12
C GLY A 59 -31.53 -1.05 12.61
N GLY A 60 -30.74 -0.14 12.05
CA GLY A 60 -30.78 1.29 12.35
C GLY A 60 -31.95 2.04 11.69
N ALA A 61 -32.03 3.34 12.00
CA ALA A 61 -32.93 4.26 11.31
C ALA A 61 -32.36 4.64 9.94
N TRP A 62 -33.24 4.78 8.94
CA TRP A 62 -32.86 5.32 7.64
C TRP A 62 -32.47 6.79 7.74
N VAL A 63 -31.32 7.13 7.17
CA VAL A 63 -30.82 8.50 7.04
C VAL A 63 -30.89 8.92 5.58
N ASP A 64 -31.54 10.05 5.30
CA ASP A 64 -31.57 10.65 3.97
C ASP A 64 -30.18 11.14 3.55
N LEU A 65 -29.82 10.88 2.30
CA LEU A 65 -28.63 11.42 1.65
C LEU A 65 -29.01 12.62 0.78
N PHE A 66 -28.02 13.42 0.38
CA PHE A 66 -28.23 14.50 -0.57
C PHE A 66 -27.80 14.07 -1.97
N GLU A 67 -28.73 14.11 -2.93
CA GLU A 67 -28.49 13.82 -4.35
C GLU A 67 -27.97 15.08 -5.06
N TYR A 68 -26.65 15.19 -5.17
CA TYR A 68 -26.01 16.24 -5.95
C TYR A 68 -26.35 16.10 -7.43
N ASN A 69 -26.68 17.21 -8.10
CA ASN A 69 -26.75 17.23 -9.55
C ASN A 69 -25.35 17.33 -10.16
N THR A 70 -25.01 16.39 -11.05
CA THR A 70 -23.79 16.42 -11.86
C THR A 70 -24.14 16.44 -13.35
N LYS A 71 -23.18 16.83 -14.18
CA LYS A 71 -23.30 16.83 -15.64
C LYS A 71 -22.40 15.75 -16.23
N VAL A 72 -22.94 15.03 -17.21
CA VAL A 72 -22.26 13.90 -17.88
C VAL A 72 -22.45 14.00 -19.38
N ASP A 73 -21.58 13.32 -20.13
CA ASP A 73 -21.57 13.28 -21.59
C ASP A 73 -21.52 14.65 -22.29
N MET A 74 -20.43 14.94 -22.98
CA MET A 74 -20.26 16.21 -23.70
C MET A 74 -21.27 16.42 -24.83
N THR A 75 -21.83 15.34 -25.37
CA THR A 75 -22.75 15.39 -26.52
C THR A 75 -24.14 15.87 -26.10
N THR A 76 -24.69 15.28 -25.04
CA THR A 76 -26.06 15.54 -24.55
C THR A 76 -26.10 16.52 -23.39
N ASN A 77 -25.00 16.65 -22.63
CA ASN A 77 -24.92 17.45 -21.40
C ASN A 77 -26.02 17.08 -20.39
N SER A 78 -26.27 15.77 -20.27
CA SER A 78 -27.32 15.19 -19.43
C SER A 78 -27.09 15.47 -17.95
N ASN A 79 -28.18 15.57 -17.18
CA ASN A 79 -28.11 15.62 -15.73
C ASN A 79 -28.06 14.19 -15.18
N ALA A 80 -27.12 13.93 -14.29
CA ALA A 80 -27.07 12.70 -13.51
C ALA A 80 -27.03 13.05 -12.01
N SER A 81 -27.28 12.05 -11.18
CA SER A 81 -27.31 12.22 -9.72
C SER A 81 -26.05 11.64 -9.10
N MET A 82 -25.63 12.19 -7.95
CA MET A 82 -24.52 11.67 -7.17
C MET A 82 -24.85 11.75 -5.68
N VAL A 83 -24.56 10.69 -4.92
CA VAL A 83 -24.55 10.71 -3.46
C VAL A 83 -23.19 10.29 -2.92
N ASN A 84 -22.85 10.79 -1.74
CA ASN A 84 -21.58 10.55 -1.07
C ASN A 84 -21.83 10.34 0.42
N PHE A 85 -21.28 9.25 0.96
CA PHE A 85 -21.19 8.96 2.39
C PHE A 85 -19.94 8.14 2.67
N SER A 86 -19.61 7.91 3.95
CA SER A 86 -18.55 6.96 4.35
C SER A 86 -19.10 5.85 5.21
N MET A 87 -18.46 4.68 5.14
CA MET A 87 -18.85 3.51 5.90
C MET A 87 -17.68 2.62 6.31
N SER A 88 -17.92 1.81 7.33
CA SER A 88 -17.16 0.59 7.63
C SER A 88 -18.12 -0.52 8.04
N GLY A 89 -17.78 -1.77 7.72
CA GLY A 89 -18.70 -2.89 7.94
C GLY A 89 -19.86 -2.87 6.95
N THR A 90 -21.06 -3.14 7.45
CA THR A 90 -22.28 -3.30 6.66
C THR A 90 -23.14 -2.04 6.67
N VAL A 91 -23.60 -1.62 5.49
CA VAL A 91 -24.59 -0.54 5.31
C VAL A 91 -25.65 -0.99 4.31
N GLU A 92 -26.91 -0.77 4.66
CA GLU A 92 -28.04 -0.94 3.74
C GLU A 92 -28.31 0.38 3.03
N VAL A 93 -28.51 0.31 1.71
CA VAL A 93 -28.84 1.45 0.85
C VAL A 93 -30.22 1.24 0.27
N SER A 94 -31.03 2.29 0.26
CA SER A 94 -32.36 2.33 -0.36
C SER A 94 -32.38 3.44 -1.40
N VAL A 95 -32.67 3.10 -2.64
CA VAL A 95 -32.78 4.01 -3.79
C VAL A 95 -34.19 3.98 -4.33
N THR A 96 -34.90 5.09 -4.24
CA THR A 96 -36.21 5.29 -4.86
C THR A 96 -36.04 6.09 -6.14
N TYR A 97 -36.53 5.58 -7.26
CA TYR A 97 -36.58 6.33 -8.51
C TYR A 97 -37.87 7.16 -8.60
N ASN A 98 -37.74 8.46 -8.85
CA ASN A 98 -38.85 9.42 -8.87
C ASN A 98 -39.32 9.74 -10.30
N GLY A 99 -38.54 9.40 -11.32
CA GLY A 99 -38.78 9.78 -12.72
C GLY A 99 -39.84 8.96 -13.48
N GLY A 100 -40.49 7.98 -12.84
CA GLY A 100 -41.61 7.24 -13.42
C GLY A 100 -41.54 5.73 -13.25
N THR A 101 -41.92 4.99 -14.31
CA THR A 101 -42.06 3.52 -14.26
C THR A 101 -40.70 2.84 -14.28
N VAL A 102 -40.52 1.82 -13.43
CA VAL A 102 -39.30 1.02 -13.33
C VAL A 102 -39.52 -0.37 -13.93
N ASN A 103 -38.93 -0.64 -15.09
CA ASN A 103 -38.95 -1.92 -15.78
C ASN A 103 -37.70 -2.76 -15.49
N SER A 104 -36.54 -2.12 -15.34
CA SER A 104 -35.28 -2.79 -15.00
C SER A 104 -34.42 -1.92 -14.09
N ARG A 105 -33.48 -2.56 -13.39
CA ARG A 105 -32.56 -1.95 -12.42
C ARG A 105 -31.21 -2.64 -12.52
N GLN A 106 -30.12 -1.89 -12.39
CA GLN A 106 -28.78 -2.46 -12.36
C GLN A 106 -27.89 -1.69 -11.39
N VAL A 107 -27.13 -2.43 -10.58
CA VAL A 107 -26.01 -1.89 -9.79
C VAL A 107 -24.73 -2.30 -10.50
N ARG A 108 -23.90 -1.32 -10.86
CA ARG A 108 -22.66 -1.52 -11.60
C ARG A 108 -21.47 -0.96 -10.81
N PRO A 109 -20.27 -1.55 -10.91
CA PRO A 109 -19.92 -2.72 -11.71
C PRO A 109 -20.60 -4.02 -11.27
N VAL A 110 -21.03 -4.84 -12.25
CA VAL A 110 -21.69 -6.13 -12.01
C VAL A 110 -20.77 -7.14 -11.32
N SER A 111 -19.46 -6.93 -11.45
CA SER A 111 -18.41 -7.75 -10.82
C SER A 111 -18.46 -7.73 -9.29
N TYR A 112 -19.11 -6.74 -8.68
CA TYR A 112 -19.32 -6.70 -7.24
C TYR A 112 -20.41 -7.65 -6.75
N GLY A 113 -21.21 -8.23 -7.64
CA GLY A 113 -22.23 -9.23 -7.28
C GLY A 113 -23.31 -8.69 -6.34
N ILE A 114 -23.56 -7.37 -6.35
CA ILE A 114 -24.57 -6.74 -5.51
C ILE A 114 -25.94 -7.08 -6.06
N ALA A 115 -26.74 -7.82 -5.30
CA ALA A 115 -28.09 -8.22 -5.67
C ALA A 115 -29.12 -7.22 -5.13
N PRO A 116 -29.73 -6.38 -5.99
CA PRO A 116 -30.78 -5.47 -5.57
C PRO A 116 -32.11 -6.20 -5.30
N THR A 117 -32.80 -5.81 -4.24
CA THR A 117 -34.18 -6.20 -3.94
C THR A 117 -35.12 -5.05 -4.29
N ALA A 118 -36.19 -5.33 -5.03
CA ALA A 118 -37.13 -4.31 -5.48
C ALA A 118 -38.45 -4.35 -4.70
N SER A 119 -39.00 -3.16 -4.41
CA SER A 119 -40.37 -2.96 -3.92
C SER A 119 -40.95 -1.70 -4.54
N GLY A 120 -41.93 -1.85 -5.45
CA GLY A 120 -42.48 -0.72 -6.20
C GLY A 120 -41.42 -0.04 -7.07
N ASN A 121 -41.18 1.25 -6.87
CA ASN A 121 -40.09 2.04 -7.48
C ASN A 121 -38.83 2.13 -6.61
N THR A 122 -38.84 1.54 -5.41
CA THR A 122 -37.71 1.51 -4.49
C THR A 122 -36.89 0.24 -4.67
N THR A 123 -35.58 0.39 -4.54
CA THR A 123 -34.58 -0.68 -4.62
C THR A 123 -33.71 -0.64 -3.39
N THR A 124 -33.57 -1.76 -2.68
CA THR A 124 -32.68 -1.88 -1.54
C THR A 124 -31.56 -2.88 -1.84
N PHE A 125 -30.37 -2.60 -1.33
CA PHE A 125 -29.24 -3.54 -1.37
C PHE A 125 -28.30 -3.28 -0.20
N THR A 126 -27.46 -4.25 0.08
CA THR A 126 -26.50 -4.20 1.18
C THR A 126 -25.09 -4.07 0.64
N LEU A 127 -24.35 -3.12 1.19
CA LEU A 127 -22.91 -3.00 1.03
C LEU A 127 -22.25 -3.59 2.27
N ASN A 128 -21.35 -4.54 2.07
CA ASN A 128 -20.50 -5.09 3.14
C ASN A 128 -19.15 -4.36 3.24
N GLN A 129 -18.96 -3.35 2.39
CA GLN A 129 -17.74 -2.56 2.30
C GLN A 129 -17.92 -1.28 1.48
N PRO A 130 -16.98 -0.32 1.60
CA PRO A 130 -16.88 0.80 0.68
C PRO A 130 -16.84 0.37 -0.79
N ARG A 131 -17.60 1.09 -1.63
CA ARG A 131 -17.76 0.87 -3.08
C ARG A 131 -18.08 2.18 -3.81
N ASN A 132 -17.62 2.28 -5.05
CA ASN A 132 -18.07 3.27 -6.02
C ASN A 132 -19.00 2.57 -7.02
N LEU A 133 -20.24 3.04 -7.14
CA LEU A 133 -21.28 2.36 -7.91
C LEU A 133 -21.98 3.31 -8.87
N SER A 134 -22.51 2.75 -9.93
CA SER A 134 -23.58 3.34 -10.73
C SER A 134 -24.86 2.53 -10.52
N PHE A 135 -25.96 3.22 -10.24
CA PHE A 135 -27.30 2.66 -10.20
C PHE A 135 -28.09 3.18 -11.41
N GLU A 136 -28.53 2.25 -12.24
CA GLU A 136 -29.19 2.54 -13.52
C GLU A 136 -30.61 1.97 -13.51
N VAL A 137 -31.56 2.74 -14.02
CA VAL A 137 -32.97 2.35 -14.16
C VAL A 137 -33.31 2.30 -15.63
N ASN A 138 -33.99 1.25 -16.07
CA ASN A 138 -34.43 1.08 -17.47
C ASN A 138 -33.27 1.08 -18.50
N GLY A 139 -32.04 0.82 -18.06
CA GLY A 139 -30.84 0.95 -18.90
C GLY A 139 -30.43 2.39 -19.20
N ASP A 140 -30.99 3.39 -18.50
CA ASP A 140 -30.59 4.78 -18.64
C ASP A 140 -29.28 5.05 -17.89
N ARG A 141 -28.26 5.39 -18.68
CA ARG A 141 -26.88 5.63 -18.26
C ARG A 141 -26.54 7.11 -18.19
N LEU A 142 -27.38 7.96 -18.79
CA LEU A 142 -27.20 9.41 -18.86
C LEU A 142 -27.86 10.12 -17.69
N HIS A 143 -28.94 9.53 -17.13
CA HIS A 143 -29.64 10.01 -15.92
C HIS A 143 -29.49 9.02 -14.76
N ASN A 144 -28.32 8.41 -14.63
CA ASN A 144 -28.03 7.42 -13.61
C ASN A 144 -27.67 8.07 -12.25
N LEU A 145 -27.68 7.25 -11.20
CA LEU A 145 -27.24 7.65 -9.87
C LEU A 145 -25.84 7.09 -9.58
N HIS A 146 -24.87 7.97 -9.32
CA HIS A 146 -23.56 7.62 -8.81
C HIS A 146 -23.60 7.52 -7.28
N ILE A 147 -23.15 6.41 -6.72
CA ILE A 147 -23.15 6.17 -5.27
C ILE A 147 -21.71 5.95 -4.82
N PHE A 148 -21.17 6.92 -4.08
CA PHE A 148 -19.81 6.87 -3.55
C PHE A 148 -19.85 6.56 -2.05
N ALA A 149 -19.80 5.27 -1.72
CA ALA A 149 -19.68 4.77 -0.36
C ALA A 149 -18.19 4.64 0.01
N ASN A 150 -17.65 5.66 0.65
CA ASN A 150 -16.22 5.79 0.92
C ASN A 150 -15.78 5.00 2.16
N PRO A 151 -14.50 4.60 2.28
CA PRO A 151 -13.95 4.18 3.57
C PRO A 151 -13.96 5.34 4.56
N LEU A 152 -14.01 5.03 5.85
CA LEU A 152 -13.79 6.02 6.91
C LEU A 152 -12.39 6.67 6.76
N GLU A 153 -12.30 7.95 7.13
CA GLU A 153 -11.04 8.69 7.12
C GLU A 153 -10.18 8.29 8.33
N THR A 154 -8.95 7.83 8.11
CA THR A 154 -8.05 7.37 9.18
C THR A 154 -6.98 8.38 9.57
N ASN A 155 -6.69 9.37 8.71
CA ASN A 155 -5.57 10.30 8.85
C ASN A 155 -5.98 11.76 8.62
N VAL A 156 -7.10 12.18 9.21
CA VAL A 156 -7.59 13.56 9.13
C VAL A 156 -6.55 14.51 9.74
N PRO A 157 -6.06 15.53 9.01
CA PRO A 157 -5.13 16.51 9.57
C PRO A 157 -5.81 17.37 10.64
N ILE A 158 -5.02 17.83 11.62
CA ILE A 158 -5.56 18.67 12.70
C ILE A 158 -5.84 20.07 12.15
N GLN A 159 -7.10 20.52 12.27
CA GLN A 159 -7.49 21.87 11.87
C GLN A 159 -6.67 22.91 12.65
N GLY A 160 -6.12 23.90 11.93
CA GLY A 160 -5.29 24.96 12.50
C GLY A 160 -3.83 24.58 12.76
N ALA A 161 -3.44 23.32 12.55
CA ALA A 161 -2.02 22.93 12.61
C ALA A 161 -1.21 23.60 11.49
N ALA A 162 0.07 23.83 11.75
CA ALA A 162 0.98 24.41 10.76
C ALA A 162 1.03 23.56 9.48
N GLY A 163 0.94 24.23 8.33
CA GLY A 163 0.93 23.58 7.02
C GLY A 163 -0.40 22.94 6.61
N VAL A 164 -1.46 23.06 7.41
CA VAL A 164 -2.80 22.54 7.06
C VAL A 164 -3.67 23.66 6.48
N ILE A 165 -4.19 23.44 5.27
CA ILE A 165 -5.21 24.28 4.64
C ILE A 165 -6.55 23.54 4.77
N TRP A 166 -7.45 24.06 5.59
CA TRP A 166 -8.69 23.38 5.96
C TRP A 166 -9.92 24.03 5.32
N PHE A 167 -10.69 23.25 4.57
CA PHE A 167 -12.01 23.60 4.07
C PHE A 167 -13.07 22.77 4.81
N GLY A 168 -13.83 23.44 5.68
CA GLY A 168 -14.95 22.83 6.39
C GLY A 168 -16.23 22.76 5.55
N PRO A 169 -17.32 22.17 6.07
CA PRO A 169 -18.60 22.13 5.38
C PRO A 169 -19.09 23.52 5.00
N GLY A 170 -19.55 23.69 3.76
CA GLY A 170 -19.84 25.01 3.18
C GLY A 170 -19.35 25.15 1.74
N ILE A 171 -19.83 26.18 1.05
CA ILE A 171 -19.29 26.58 -0.26
C ILE A 171 -18.16 27.60 -0.04
N THR A 172 -16.97 27.30 -0.59
CA THR A 172 -15.83 28.23 -0.63
C THR A 172 -15.47 28.55 -2.07
N ASN A 173 -15.50 29.82 -2.46
CA ASN A 173 -14.96 30.26 -3.75
C ASN A 173 -13.49 30.65 -3.55
N LEU A 174 -12.57 29.96 -4.24
CA LEU A 174 -11.16 30.33 -4.17
C LEU A 174 -10.95 31.70 -4.83
N PRO A 175 -10.18 32.61 -4.21
CA PRO A 175 -9.81 33.87 -4.85
C PRO A 175 -9.15 33.62 -6.21
N GLY A 176 -9.70 34.21 -7.27
CA GLY A 176 -9.23 33.96 -8.65
C GLY A 176 -9.40 32.52 -9.15
N GLY A 177 -10.15 31.67 -8.42
CA GLY A 177 -10.37 30.27 -8.76
C GLY A 177 -9.15 29.36 -8.55
N ILE A 178 -8.10 29.81 -7.86
CA ILE A 178 -6.83 29.08 -7.76
C ILE A 178 -6.34 29.06 -6.31
N LEU A 179 -5.92 27.88 -5.84
CA LEU A 179 -5.11 27.72 -4.64
C LEU A 179 -3.75 27.13 -5.01
N ASN A 180 -2.69 27.91 -4.82
CA ASN A 180 -1.32 27.41 -4.93
C ASN A 180 -0.92 26.70 -3.63
N VAL A 181 -0.51 25.45 -3.72
CA VAL A 181 -0.12 24.61 -2.58
C VAL A 181 1.39 24.48 -2.55
N ALA A 182 2.01 24.90 -1.45
CA ALA A 182 3.44 24.85 -1.21
C ALA A 182 3.89 23.45 -0.73
N SER A 183 5.21 23.20 -0.72
CA SER A 183 5.78 21.97 -0.15
C SER A 183 5.42 21.77 1.32
N ASN A 184 5.25 20.51 1.71
CA ASN A 184 4.87 20.09 3.08
C ASN A 184 3.49 20.57 3.54
N GLN A 185 2.63 21.04 2.63
CA GLN A 185 1.26 21.44 2.96
C GLN A 185 0.26 20.30 2.77
N LYS A 186 -0.77 20.28 3.62
CA LYS A 186 -1.89 19.36 3.55
C LYS A 186 -3.17 20.15 3.34
N VAL A 187 -3.77 20.01 2.17
CA VAL A 187 -5.10 20.54 1.89
C VAL A 187 -6.13 19.49 2.34
N TYR A 188 -7.14 19.91 3.09
CA TYR A 188 -8.20 19.01 3.57
C TYR A 188 -9.58 19.57 3.24
N LEU A 189 -10.39 18.77 2.55
CA LEU A 189 -11.77 19.09 2.18
C LEU A 189 -12.72 18.18 2.97
N ALA A 190 -13.25 18.69 4.09
CA ALA A 190 -14.16 17.92 4.93
C ALA A 190 -15.40 17.44 4.14
N GLY A 191 -16.01 16.34 4.56
CA GLY A 191 -17.31 15.94 4.00
C GLY A 191 -18.34 17.06 4.17
N GLY A 192 -19.06 17.39 3.09
CA GLY A 192 -19.95 18.57 3.02
C GLY A 192 -19.25 19.88 2.63
N ALA A 193 -17.93 19.89 2.41
CA ALA A 193 -17.23 21.02 1.80
C ALA A 193 -17.38 20.99 0.27
N VAL A 194 -17.66 22.15 -0.31
CA VAL A 194 -17.64 22.39 -1.76
C VAL A 194 -16.70 23.56 -2.02
N VAL A 195 -15.59 23.30 -2.69
CA VAL A 195 -14.57 24.30 -3.01
C VAL A 195 -14.59 24.55 -4.51
N ARG A 196 -14.81 25.81 -4.90
CA ARG A 196 -14.87 26.23 -6.30
C ARG A 196 -13.54 26.80 -6.75
N GLY A 197 -12.90 26.11 -7.69
CA GLY A 197 -11.58 26.43 -8.21
C GLY A 197 -10.61 25.25 -8.09
N LYS A 198 -9.40 25.45 -8.61
CA LYS A 198 -8.39 24.41 -8.76
C LYS A 198 -7.27 24.48 -7.73
N LEU A 199 -6.62 23.34 -7.52
CA LEU A 199 -5.42 23.22 -6.70
C LEU A 199 -4.19 23.12 -7.61
N VAL A 200 -3.16 23.92 -7.33
CA VAL A 200 -1.94 23.98 -8.16
C VAL A 200 -0.73 23.69 -7.30
N PHE A 201 0.03 22.67 -7.71
CA PHE A 201 1.27 22.22 -7.11
C PHE A 201 2.37 22.36 -8.17
N THR A 202 3.23 23.36 -8.03
CA THR A 202 4.29 23.66 -9.00
C THR A 202 5.63 23.73 -8.30
N ASP A 203 6.59 22.89 -8.71
CA ASP A 203 7.94 22.85 -8.12
C ASP A 203 7.93 22.56 -6.61
N VAL A 204 7.03 21.68 -6.18
CA VAL A 204 6.80 21.35 -4.76
C VAL A 204 6.88 19.86 -4.46
N SER A 205 7.07 19.55 -3.18
CA SER A 205 7.17 18.18 -2.70
C SER A 205 6.49 17.93 -1.35
N ASN A 206 6.16 16.67 -1.08
CA ASN A 206 5.64 16.20 0.22
C ASN A 206 4.33 16.87 0.63
N SER A 207 3.47 17.17 -0.33
CA SER A 207 2.19 17.84 -0.09
C SER A 207 1.03 16.93 -0.47
N SER A 208 -0.16 17.23 0.04
CA SER A 208 -1.32 16.38 -0.20
C SER A 208 -2.61 17.17 -0.29
N VAL A 209 -3.61 16.55 -0.92
CA VAL A 209 -5.02 16.89 -0.74
C VAL A 209 -5.79 15.64 -0.31
N SER A 210 -6.59 15.76 0.75
CA SER A 210 -7.42 14.66 1.22
C SER A 210 -8.81 15.14 1.67
N GLY A 211 -9.74 14.21 1.86
CA GLY A 211 -11.05 14.52 2.41
C GLY A 211 -12.19 13.74 1.78
N ARG A 212 -13.42 14.21 2.00
CA ARG A 212 -14.66 13.73 1.35
C ARG A 212 -15.49 14.86 0.74
N GLY A 213 -14.90 16.05 0.64
CA GLY A 213 -15.49 17.20 -0.05
C GLY A 213 -15.28 17.19 -1.56
N ILE A 214 -15.75 18.27 -2.19
CA ILE A 214 -15.88 18.39 -3.65
C ILE A 214 -15.07 19.60 -4.15
N LEU A 215 -14.26 19.41 -5.18
CA LEU A 215 -13.82 20.47 -6.08
C LEU A 215 -14.89 20.64 -7.17
N ASP A 216 -15.55 21.79 -7.20
CA ASP A 216 -16.71 22.06 -8.04
C ASP A 216 -16.41 23.12 -9.11
N PHE A 217 -16.64 22.76 -10.37
CA PHE A 217 -16.47 23.64 -11.52
C PHE A 217 -17.77 23.84 -12.30
N SER A 218 -18.92 23.40 -11.76
CA SER A 218 -20.22 23.48 -12.45
C SER A 218 -20.67 24.90 -12.79
N THR A 219 -20.14 25.91 -12.10
CA THR A 219 -20.40 27.33 -12.38
C THR A 219 -19.38 27.98 -13.31
N PHE A 220 -18.36 27.25 -13.76
CA PHE A 220 -17.30 27.76 -14.64
C PHE A 220 -17.72 27.65 -16.10
N ASN A 221 -17.19 28.56 -16.94
CA ASN A 221 -17.46 28.54 -18.36
C ASN A 221 -16.76 27.32 -19.01
N GLN A 222 -17.56 26.36 -19.49
CA GLN A 222 -17.07 25.11 -20.07
C GLN A 222 -16.30 25.28 -21.38
N ALA A 223 -16.40 26.45 -22.03
CA ALA A 223 -15.57 26.79 -23.17
C ALA A 223 -14.12 27.12 -22.77
N ASP A 224 -13.88 27.52 -21.51
CA ASP A 224 -12.57 27.90 -21.01
C ASP A 224 -11.82 26.68 -20.47
N LYS A 225 -10.83 26.18 -21.21
CA LYS A 225 -10.14 24.90 -20.93
C LYS A 225 -9.00 24.99 -19.90
N GLN A 226 -8.83 26.13 -19.22
CA GLN A 226 -7.76 26.30 -18.22
C GLN A 226 -8.09 25.73 -16.82
N TRP A 227 -9.35 25.36 -16.59
CA TRP A 227 -9.86 24.91 -15.28
C TRP A 227 -9.80 23.39 -15.15
N ARG A 228 -8.57 22.90 -15.04
CA ARG A 228 -8.27 21.55 -14.57
C ARG A 228 -8.50 21.45 -13.07
N GLY A 229 -8.83 20.28 -12.54
CA GLY A 229 -9.12 20.10 -11.11
C GLY A 229 -7.87 20.27 -10.22
N ILE A 230 -6.82 19.49 -10.50
CA ILE A 230 -5.54 19.53 -9.82
C ILE A 230 -4.40 19.59 -10.83
N ASP A 231 -3.54 20.60 -10.72
CA ASP A 231 -2.33 20.76 -11.51
C ASP A 231 -1.10 20.32 -10.71
N LEU A 232 -0.36 19.34 -11.21
CA LEU A 232 0.91 18.86 -10.67
C LEU A 232 2.01 19.09 -11.71
N MET A 233 2.87 20.08 -11.49
CA MET A 233 3.93 20.46 -12.40
C MET A 233 5.29 20.37 -11.71
N ARG A 234 6.15 19.46 -12.16
CA ARG A 234 7.50 19.21 -11.60
C ARG A 234 7.44 18.95 -10.10
N THR A 235 6.61 17.99 -9.69
CA THR A 235 6.35 17.68 -8.28
C THR A 235 7.00 16.37 -7.85
N SER A 236 7.19 16.21 -6.55
CA SER A 236 7.59 14.92 -5.98
C SER A 236 6.83 14.56 -4.70
N ASN A 237 6.44 13.29 -4.56
CA ASN A 237 5.75 12.79 -3.37
C ASN A 237 4.47 13.59 -3.05
N ILE A 238 3.52 13.57 -3.99
CA ILE A 238 2.19 14.19 -3.82
C ILE A 238 1.15 13.08 -3.64
N SER A 239 0.24 13.26 -2.67
CA SER A 239 -0.89 12.36 -2.47
C SER A 239 -2.24 13.06 -2.63
N ILE A 240 -3.16 12.39 -3.32
CA ILE A 240 -4.55 12.81 -3.54
C ILE A 240 -5.44 11.71 -2.99
N GLU A 241 -6.31 12.01 -2.01
CA GLU A 241 -7.14 11.01 -1.36
C GLU A 241 -8.60 11.43 -1.21
N GLY A 242 -9.53 10.63 -1.72
CA GLY A 242 -10.92 10.61 -1.27
C GLY A 242 -11.83 11.75 -1.73
N ILE A 243 -11.29 12.84 -2.27
CA ILE A 243 -12.10 13.97 -2.77
C ILE A 243 -12.88 13.59 -4.05
N THR A 244 -13.81 14.46 -4.44
CA THR A 244 -14.52 14.38 -5.72
C THR A 244 -14.24 15.64 -6.54
N ILE A 245 -14.06 15.50 -7.86
CA ILE A 245 -13.91 16.60 -8.81
C ILE A 245 -15.11 16.54 -9.76
N LEU A 246 -15.86 17.64 -9.86
CA LEU A 246 -17.05 17.75 -10.70
C LEU A 246 -16.92 18.87 -11.73
N ASP A 247 -17.24 18.53 -12.97
CA ASP A 247 -17.41 19.43 -14.12
C ASP A 247 -16.17 20.29 -14.43
N ALA A 248 -14.96 19.77 -14.15
CA ALA A 248 -13.73 20.43 -14.56
C ALA A 248 -13.77 20.61 -16.08
N THR A 249 -13.34 21.78 -16.55
CA THR A 249 -13.54 22.16 -17.95
C THR A 249 -12.49 21.54 -18.87
N SER A 250 -11.47 20.92 -18.28
CA SER A 250 -10.51 20.04 -18.91
C SER A 250 -10.19 18.87 -17.96
N TYR A 251 -8.91 18.55 -17.75
CA TYR A 251 -8.47 17.39 -16.97
C TYR A 251 -8.88 17.44 -15.50
N GLY A 252 -9.31 16.31 -14.93
CA GLY A 252 -9.51 16.17 -13.49
C GLY A 252 -8.19 16.35 -12.73
N VAL A 253 -7.16 15.60 -13.12
CA VAL A 253 -5.80 15.68 -12.57
C VAL A 253 -4.79 15.73 -13.70
N PHE A 254 -3.92 16.72 -13.67
CA PHE A 254 -2.82 16.90 -14.60
C PHE A 254 -1.48 16.65 -13.91
N GLY A 255 -0.68 15.74 -14.44
CA GLY A 255 0.68 15.44 -13.99
C GLY A 255 1.71 15.69 -15.09
N GLY A 256 2.48 16.77 -14.97
CA GLY A 256 3.64 17.04 -15.81
C GLY A 256 4.93 16.89 -15.02
N LYS A 257 5.78 15.91 -15.35
CA LYS A 257 7.01 15.60 -14.58
C LYS A 257 6.76 15.37 -13.08
N ALA A 258 5.73 14.60 -12.75
CA ALA A 258 5.50 14.17 -11.37
C ALA A 258 6.33 12.91 -11.03
N TYR A 259 6.94 12.88 -9.85
CA TYR A 259 7.64 11.72 -9.29
C TYR A 259 6.98 11.24 -7.99
N GLY A 260 6.54 9.98 -7.90
CA GLY A 260 5.93 9.48 -6.67
C GLY A 260 4.54 10.09 -6.42
N LEU A 261 3.67 10.06 -7.42
CA LEU A 261 2.28 10.48 -7.29
C LEU A 261 1.42 9.31 -6.79
N THR A 262 0.67 9.52 -5.73
CA THR A 262 -0.34 8.56 -5.23
C THR A 262 -1.73 9.16 -5.30
N VAL A 263 -2.64 8.52 -6.03
CA VAL A 263 -4.06 8.86 -6.10
C VAL A 263 -4.85 7.69 -5.54
N ASN A 264 -5.66 7.93 -4.51
CA ASN A 264 -6.47 6.90 -3.88
C ASN A 264 -7.91 7.37 -3.66
N ASN A 265 -8.91 6.58 -4.04
CA ASN A 265 -10.31 6.90 -3.81
C ASN A 265 -10.76 8.25 -4.41
N LEU A 266 -10.17 8.65 -5.55
CA LEU A 266 -10.57 9.85 -6.27
C LEU A 266 -11.80 9.57 -7.12
N LYS A 267 -12.74 10.52 -7.14
CA LYS A 267 -13.87 10.51 -8.08
C LYS A 267 -13.75 11.70 -9.02
N VAL A 268 -13.87 11.47 -10.32
CA VAL A 268 -13.92 12.52 -11.34
C VAL A 268 -15.16 12.30 -12.20
N ILE A 269 -15.98 13.34 -12.34
CA ILE A 269 -17.10 13.37 -13.29
C ILE A 269 -16.97 14.66 -14.11
N ASN A 270 -16.47 14.53 -15.34
CA ASN A 270 -16.21 15.64 -16.25
C ASN A 270 -16.91 15.40 -17.59
N ARG A 271 -17.58 16.44 -18.10
CA ARG A 271 -18.37 16.37 -19.34
C ARG A 271 -17.95 17.39 -20.40
N SER A 272 -16.90 18.14 -20.15
CA SER A 272 -16.38 19.09 -21.13
C SER A 272 -15.67 18.36 -22.27
N GLN A 273 -15.56 18.97 -23.44
CA GLN A 273 -14.55 18.56 -24.43
C GLN A 273 -13.16 18.65 -23.79
N TRP A 274 -12.35 17.60 -23.91
CA TRP A 274 -11.10 17.39 -23.16
C TRP A 274 -11.31 17.31 -21.65
N GLY A 275 -12.49 16.83 -21.26
CA GLY A 275 -12.91 16.56 -19.89
C GLY A 275 -12.33 15.25 -19.38
N ASP A 276 -11.01 15.11 -19.45
CA ASP A 276 -10.26 13.91 -19.09
C ASP A 276 -10.29 13.67 -17.58
N GLY A 277 -9.88 12.47 -17.18
CA GLY A 277 -9.74 12.04 -15.80
C GLY A 277 -8.36 12.39 -15.27
N ILE A 278 -7.41 11.48 -15.42
CA ILE A 278 -6.04 11.63 -14.93
C ILE A 278 -5.04 11.50 -16.08
N ASP A 279 -4.34 12.60 -16.34
CA ASP A 279 -3.39 12.73 -17.44
C ASP A 279 -1.97 12.89 -16.90
N CYS A 280 -1.07 12.00 -17.30
CA CYS A 280 0.33 12.04 -16.90
C CYS A 280 1.26 12.11 -18.11
N MET A 281 2.15 13.10 -18.13
CA MET A 281 3.20 13.26 -19.14
C MET A 281 4.57 13.41 -18.48
N ALA A 282 5.52 12.59 -18.95
CA ALA A 282 6.86 12.46 -18.40
C ALA A 282 6.90 12.16 -16.88
N CYS A 283 5.95 11.34 -16.39
CA CYS A 283 5.82 11.02 -14.97
C CYS A 283 6.47 9.68 -14.60
N VAL A 284 6.93 9.56 -13.37
CA VAL A 284 7.62 8.36 -12.89
C VAL A 284 7.08 7.97 -11.52
N ASN A 285 6.86 6.66 -11.30
CA ASN A 285 6.36 6.14 -10.03
C ASN A 285 4.99 6.73 -9.68
N VAL A 286 3.96 6.28 -10.39
CA VAL A 286 2.57 6.75 -10.25
C VAL A 286 1.69 5.60 -9.83
N THR A 287 0.95 5.76 -8.74
CA THR A 287 -0.07 4.81 -8.27
C THR A 287 -1.44 5.46 -8.28
N ILE A 288 -2.41 4.82 -8.95
CA ILE A 288 -3.81 5.21 -8.97
C ILE A 288 -4.61 4.01 -8.47
N ASP A 289 -5.31 4.18 -7.35
CA ASP A 289 -6.05 3.11 -6.69
C ASP A 289 -7.49 3.54 -6.35
N ASN A 290 -8.40 2.58 -6.40
CA ASN A 290 -9.79 2.71 -5.92
C ASN A 290 -10.55 3.92 -6.49
N SER A 291 -10.26 4.34 -7.73
CA SER A 291 -10.81 5.57 -8.31
C SER A 291 -12.01 5.30 -9.21
N PHE A 292 -12.91 6.27 -9.35
CA PHE A 292 -14.04 6.22 -10.29
C PHE A 292 -13.96 7.42 -11.22
N LEU A 293 -13.80 7.16 -12.51
CA LEU A 293 -13.58 8.20 -13.52
C LEU A 293 -14.65 8.09 -14.58
N ARG A 294 -15.55 9.08 -14.63
CA ARG A 294 -16.51 9.28 -15.71
C ARG A 294 -16.15 10.54 -16.49
N THR A 295 -15.76 10.37 -17.74
CA THR A 295 -15.06 11.41 -18.50
C THR A 295 -15.63 11.53 -19.90
N SER A 296 -15.67 12.74 -20.44
CA SER A 296 -15.98 12.99 -21.86
C SER A 296 -14.71 13.18 -22.69
N ASP A 297 -13.66 12.48 -22.28
CA ASP A 297 -12.41 12.26 -22.98
C ASP A 297 -11.68 11.12 -22.21
N ASP A 298 -10.36 11.02 -22.32
CA ASP A 298 -9.58 9.97 -21.69
C ASP A 298 -9.81 9.85 -20.17
N SER A 299 -10.20 8.67 -19.67
CA SER A 299 -10.28 8.46 -18.22
C SER A 299 -8.89 8.39 -17.59
N ILE A 300 -7.97 7.65 -18.22
CA ILE A 300 -6.55 7.59 -17.85
C ILE A 300 -5.71 7.77 -19.10
N ALA A 301 -4.79 8.74 -19.07
CA ALA A 301 -3.82 8.97 -20.13
C ALA A 301 -2.37 8.93 -19.63
N VAL A 302 -1.53 8.14 -20.30
CA VAL A 302 -0.08 8.06 -20.05
C VAL A 302 0.70 8.46 -21.30
N TYR A 303 1.29 9.65 -21.25
CA TYR A 303 2.04 10.30 -22.32
C TYR A 303 3.54 10.36 -21.97
N ALA A 304 4.41 10.52 -22.98
CA ALA A 304 5.82 10.85 -22.77
C ALA A 304 6.01 12.38 -22.84
N THR A 305 6.97 12.89 -23.62
CA THR A 305 7.16 14.32 -23.77
C THR A 305 5.90 14.97 -24.31
N ARG A 306 5.40 15.98 -23.61
CA ARG A 306 4.32 16.85 -24.08
C ARG A 306 4.55 18.26 -23.56
N TRP A 307 4.43 19.25 -24.45
CA TRP A 307 4.67 20.66 -24.15
C TRP A 307 6.04 20.89 -23.49
N GLU A 308 6.09 21.53 -22.32
CA GLU A 308 7.33 21.79 -21.57
C GLU A 308 7.88 20.58 -20.80
N PHE A 309 7.12 19.47 -20.73
CA PHE A 309 7.46 18.31 -19.92
C PHE A 309 8.19 17.26 -20.75
N ALA A 310 9.52 17.34 -20.79
CA ALA A 310 10.35 16.41 -21.56
C ALA A 310 10.69 15.11 -20.78
N GLY A 311 10.48 13.96 -21.40
CA GLY A 311 10.92 12.65 -20.93
C GLY A 311 9.89 11.54 -21.11
N GLY A 312 10.33 10.30 -20.85
CA GLY A 312 9.47 9.12 -20.80
C GLY A 312 8.61 9.01 -19.54
N SER A 313 7.64 8.11 -19.59
CA SER A 313 6.77 7.77 -18.43
C SER A 313 6.97 6.31 -18.02
N ARG A 314 7.17 6.05 -16.72
CA ARG A 314 7.43 4.68 -16.25
C ARG A 314 7.02 4.38 -14.81
N TYR A 315 6.88 3.10 -14.51
CA TYR A 315 6.49 2.58 -13.20
C TYR A 315 5.09 3.08 -12.78
N PHE A 316 4.08 2.74 -13.59
CA PHE A 316 2.69 3.05 -13.28
C PHE A 316 1.98 1.82 -12.73
N THR A 317 1.15 2.02 -11.72
CA THR A 317 0.17 1.04 -11.28
C THR A 317 -1.19 1.71 -11.19
N VAL A 318 -2.12 1.28 -12.03
CA VAL A 318 -3.53 1.68 -11.99
C VAL A 318 -4.34 0.46 -11.57
N GLN A 319 -5.05 0.53 -10.45
CA GLN A 319 -5.74 -0.64 -9.91
C GLN A 319 -7.06 -0.35 -9.18
N ASN A 320 -7.86 -1.41 -9.04
CA ASN A 320 -9.13 -1.43 -8.29
C ASN A 320 -10.09 -0.30 -8.66
N SER A 321 -10.05 0.15 -9.91
CA SER A 321 -10.71 1.37 -10.36
C SER A 321 -11.82 1.08 -11.35
N THR A 322 -12.77 2.01 -11.46
CA THR A 322 -13.88 1.96 -12.40
C THR A 322 -13.75 3.11 -13.40
N LEU A 323 -13.77 2.77 -14.69
CA LEU A 323 -13.57 3.72 -15.79
C LEU A 323 -14.82 3.78 -16.66
N TRP A 324 -15.20 4.97 -17.06
CA TRP A 324 -16.37 5.25 -17.88
C TRP A 324 -16.04 6.40 -18.81
N ALA A 325 -15.76 6.08 -20.08
CA ALA A 325 -15.52 7.08 -21.10
C ALA A 325 -16.82 7.33 -21.87
N ASP A 326 -17.45 8.47 -21.65
CA ASP A 326 -18.56 8.96 -22.48
C ASP A 326 -18.05 9.33 -23.89
N VAL A 327 -16.76 9.68 -24.04
CA VAL A 327 -16.03 9.94 -25.31
C VAL A 327 -14.55 9.53 -25.14
N ALA A 328 -13.82 9.30 -26.23
CA ALA A 328 -12.39 8.93 -26.27
C ALA A 328 -12.08 7.61 -25.58
N HIS A 329 -11.16 7.53 -24.61
CA HIS A 329 -10.65 6.23 -24.13
C HIS A 329 -10.80 6.02 -22.62
N PRO A 330 -11.27 4.84 -22.17
CA PRO A 330 -11.05 4.42 -20.80
C PRO A 330 -9.56 4.39 -20.41
N ILE A 331 -8.69 3.86 -21.27
CA ILE A 331 -7.23 3.87 -21.07
C ILE A 331 -6.54 4.25 -22.38
N ASN A 332 -5.74 5.32 -22.34
CA ASN A 332 -4.89 5.77 -23.45
C ASN A 332 -3.41 5.80 -23.06
N ILE A 333 -2.56 5.26 -23.91
CA ILE A 333 -1.10 5.23 -23.72
C ILE A 333 -0.42 5.66 -25.01
N GLY A 334 0.51 6.60 -24.92
CA GLY A 334 1.22 7.15 -26.07
C GLY A 334 0.58 8.46 -26.50
N THR A 335 0.17 8.56 -27.75
CA THR A 335 -0.27 9.77 -28.47
C THR A 335 0.80 10.85 -28.56
N HIS A 336 1.43 11.25 -27.47
CA HIS A 336 2.41 12.33 -27.41
C HIS A 336 3.77 11.84 -26.89
N ALA A 337 4.82 12.26 -27.59
CA ALA A 337 6.23 12.08 -27.26
C ALA A 337 7.07 13.13 -28.00
N GLN A 338 8.39 13.12 -27.79
CA GLN A 338 9.29 14.01 -28.51
C GLN A 338 9.47 13.54 -29.97
N PRO A 339 9.04 14.33 -30.97
CA PRO A 339 9.23 13.97 -32.37
C PRO A 339 10.71 13.80 -32.72
N ASN A 340 11.05 12.72 -33.42
CA ASN A 340 12.43 12.30 -33.71
C ASN A 340 13.29 12.06 -32.45
N GLY A 341 12.66 11.91 -31.28
CA GLY A 341 13.31 11.63 -30.01
C GLY A 341 13.42 10.14 -29.72
N THR A 342 13.75 9.84 -28.47
CA THR A 342 13.95 8.47 -27.94
C THR A 342 13.11 8.24 -26.70
N ASP A 343 11.95 8.88 -26.60
CA ASP A 343 11.07 8.75 -25.45
C ASP A 343 10.52 7.33 -25.33
N ILE A 344 10.53 6.83 -24.10
CA ILE A 344 10.05 5.49 -23.76
C ILE A 344 8.94 5.61 -22.72
N ILE A 345 7.82 4.96 -22.99
CA ILE A 345 6.76 4.69 -22.02
C ILE A 345 6.85 3.20 -21.66
N GLU A 346 7.15 2.87 -20.40
CA GLU A 346 7.43 1.48 -20.01
C GLU A 346 6.99 1.12 -18.60
N ASP A 347 6.85 -0.17 -18.34
CA ASP A 347 6.57 -0.72 -17.00
C ASP A 347 5.26 -0.16 -16.40
N LEU A 348 4.18 -0.30 -17.17
CA LEU A 348 2.83 0.08 -16.78
C LEU A 348 2.02 -1.16 -16.39
N THR A 349 1.32 -1.10 -15.26
CA THR A 349 0.41 -2.13 -14.81
C THR A 349 -0.99 -1.58 -14.63
N PHE A 350 -1.96 -2.15 -15.33
CA PHE A 350 -3.40 -1.89 -15.18
C PHE A 350 -4.07 -3.15 -14.65
N LYS A 351 -4.59 -3.12 -13.43
CA LYS A 351 -5.03 -4.34 -12.75
C LYS A 351 -6.37 -4.20 -12.03
N ASN A 352 -7.24 -5.19 -12.17
CA ASN A 352 -8.51 -5.22 -11.45
C ASN A 352 -9.37 -3.97 -11.73
N ILE A 353 -9.68 -3.74 -13.01
CA ILE A 353 -10.43 -2.58 -13.49
C ILE A 353 -11.78 -3.01 -14.04
N ASP A 354 -12.83 -2.26 -13.70
CA ASP A 354 -14.13 -2.36 -14.36
C ASP A 354 -14.29 -1.20 -15.34
N VAL A 355 -14.59 -1.51 -16.60
CA VAL A 355 -14.94 -0.50 -17.61
C VAL A 355 -16.43 -0.56 -17.84
N LEU A 356 -17.13 0.53 -17.52
CA LEU A 356 -18.58 0.60 -17.59
C LEU A 356 -19.05 1.13 -18.93
N GLU A 357 -18.40 2.12 -19.52
CA GLU A 357 -18.77 2.70 -20.81
C GLU A 357 -17.56 2.93 -21.71
N HIS A 358 -17.87 2.96 -22.99
CA HIS A 358 -17.08 3.48 -24.08
C HIS A 358 -18.01 3.86 -25.25
N ASP A 359 -18.03 5.13 -25.63
CA ASP A 359 -18.83 5.64 -26.75
C ASP A 359 -18.02 6.59 -27.64
N GLU A 360 -17.12 6.01 -28.44
CA GLU A 360 -16.29 6.78 -29.37
C GLU A 360 -16.77 6.62 -30.82
N GLN A 361 -17.02 7.76 -31.48
CA GLN A 361 -17.53 7.78 -32.85
C GLN A 361 -16.42 7.67 -33.90
N SER A 362 -15.26 8.25 -33.63
CA SER A 362 -14.07 8.23 -34.48
C SER A 362 -13.32 6.91 -34.35
N THR A 363 -13.27 6.14 -35.45
CA THR A 363 -12.61 4.83 -35.48
C THR A 363 -11.13 4.85 -35.07
N GLN A 364 -10.49 6.02 -35.14
CA GLN A 364 -9.10 6.24 -34.76
C GLN A 364 -8.87 6.28 -33.24
N TYR A 365 -9.89 6.59 -32.45
CA TYR A 365 -9.81 6.76 -31.00
C TYR A 365 -10.65 5.72 -30.24
N GLN A 366 -11.10 4.66 -30.92
CA GLN A 366 -12.07 3.71 -30.38
C GLN A 366 -11.50 2.68 -29.38
N GLY A 367 -10.33 2.84 -28.75
CA GLY A 367 -9.77 1.79 -27.87
C GLY A 367 -10.21 1.86 -26.40
N VAL A 368 -10.79 0.80 -25.84
CA VAL A 368 -10.92 0.64 -24.37
C VAL A 368 -9.54 0.58 -23.72
N MET A 369 -8.68 -0.30 -24.22
CA MET A 369 -7.25 -0.36 -23.92
C MET A 369 -6.50 0.10 -25.17
N SER A 370 -6.24 1.40 -25.23
CA SER A 370 -5.59 2.06 -26.36
C SER A 370 -4.10 2.23 -26.10
N ILE A 371 -3.29 1.82 -27.07
CA ILE A 371 -1.85 2.11 -27.16
C ILE A 371 -1.62 2.72 -28.53
N MET A 372 -1.53 4.05 -28.57
CA MET A 372 -1.34 4.84 -29.78
C MET A 372 0.07 5.43 -29.79
N ALA A 373 1.11 4.64 -30.00
CA ALA A 373 2.47 5.18 -30.02
C ALA A 373 2.63 6.18 -31.18
N GLY A 374 2.75 7.48 -30.88
CA GLY A 374 2.99 8.58 -31.82
C GLY A 374 4.31 9.28 -31.51
N ASP A 375 4.74 10.21 -32.35
CA ASP A 375 5.92 11.09 -32.13
C ASP A 375 7.19 10.36 -31.71
N SER A 376 7.56 9.31 -32.43
CA SER A 376 8.77 8.51 -32.13
C SER A 376 8.76 7.82 -30.75
N ALA A 377 7.60 7.73 -30.08
CA ALA A 377 7.47 7.00 -28.82
C ALA A 377 7.77 5.50 -29.01
N THR A 378 8.48 4.93 -28.03
CA THR A 378 8.46 3.48 -27.79
C THR A 378 7.56 3.18 -26.60
N VAL A 379 6.58 2.29 -26.74
CA VAL A 379 5.76 1.79 -25.62
C VAL A 379 6.11 0.34 -25.36
N ARG A 380 6.48 -0.04 -24.12
CA ARG A 380 6.85 -1.43 -23.84
C ARG A 380 6.58 -1.94 -22.43
N ASN A 381 6.74 -3.25 -22.26
CA ASN A 381 6.76 -3.94 -20.96
C ASN A 381 5.56 -3.59 -20.08
N SER A 382 4.35 -3.70 -20.64
CA SER A 382 3.13 -3.31 -19.92
C SER A 382 2.16 -4.48 -19.76
N LEU A 383 1.49 -4.52 -18.62
CA LEU A 383 0.56 -5.56 -18.20
C LEU A 383 -0.83 -4.98 -17.96
N PHE A 384 -1.82 -5.57 -18.62
CA PHE A 384 -3.24 -5.39 -18.35
C PHE A 384 -3.76 -6.70 -17.76
N GLU A 385 -4.25 -6.70 -16.53
CA GLU A 385 -4.62 -7.93 -15.81
C GLU A 385 -5.97 -7.81 -15.09
N ASN A 386 -6.85 -8.80 -15.23
CA ASN A 386 -8.14 -8.84 -14.53
C ASN A 386 -9.03 -7.63 -14.85
N ILE A 387 -9.19 -7.29 -16.13
CA ILE A 387 -10.06 -6.19 -16.56
C ILE A 387 -11.40 -6.75 -17.04
N ARG A 388 -12.49 -6.14 -16.57
CA ARG A 388 -13.86 -6.53 -16.87
C ARG A 388 -14.52 -5.38 -17.59
N VAL A 389 -14.76 -5.57 -18.88
CA VAL A 389 -15.42 -4.60 -19.75
C VAL A 389 -16.87 -5.02 -19.85
N GLU A 390 -17.76 -4.19 -19.33
CA GLU A 390 -19.19 -4.41 -19.46
C GLU A 390 -19.68 -3.95 -20.85
N HIS A 391 -21.00 -4.07 -21.08
CA HIS A 391 -21.58 -3.53 -22.29
C HIS A 391 -21.26 -2.04 -22.41
N PHE A 392 -20.76 -1.67 -23.58
CA PHE A 392 -20.55 -0.28 -23.97
C PHE A 392 -21.23 0.02 -25.31
N THR A 393 -21.47 1.29 -25.56
CA THR A 393 -22.25 1.79 -26.70
C THR A 393 -21.52 1.61 -28.02
N LYS A 394 -20.27 2.09 -28.15
CA LYS A 394 -19.51 2.01 -29.40
C LYS A 394 -18.01 2.14 -29.20
N GLY A 395 -17.23 1.22 -29.77
CA GLY A 395 -15.78 1.21 -29.61
C GLY A 395 -15.11 -0.11 -29.94
N LYS A 396 -13.88 -0.30 -29.53
CA LYS A 396 -13.01 -1.48 -29.73
C LYS A 396 -12.40 -1.84 -28.38
N LEU A 397 -12.16 -3.13 -28.12
CA LEU A 397 -11.49 -3.54 -26.88
C LEU A 397 -10.01 -3.15 -26.89
N PHE A 398 -9.32 -3.46 -27.99
CA PHE A 398 -7.90 -3.21 -28.14
C PHE A 398 -7.65 -2.34 -29.37
N TYR A 399 -6.87 -1.28 -29.18
CA TYR A 399 -6.38 -0.44 -30.28
C TYR A 399 -4.88 -0.21 -30.09
N ILE A 400 -4.06 -1.02 -30.78
CA ILE A 400 -2.62 -1.11 -30.51
C ILE A 400 -1.87 -0.78 -31.79
N LYS A 401 -1.45 0.48 -31.93
CA LYS A 401 -0.84 0.94 -33.18
C LYS A 401 0.33 1.89 -32.92
N THR A 402 1.42 1.69 -33.66
CA THR A 402 2.31 2.81 -33.95
C THR A 402 1.59 3.66 -35.01
N VAL A 403 1.37 4.93 -34.69
CA VAL A 403 0.54 5.84 -35.48
C VAL A 403 1.35 7.05 -35.92
N TYR A 404 0.97 7.60 -37.07
CA TYR A 404 1.23 8.99 -37.40
C TYR A 404 -0.13 9.68 -37.50
N ASN A 405 -0.60 10.19 -36.37
CA ASN A 405 -1.85 10.91 -36.31
C ASN A 405 -1.60 12.39 -36.63
N THR A 406 -1.97 12.86 -37.81
CA THR A 406 -1.67 14.24 -38.24
C THR A 406 -2.32 15.32 -37.37
N ASP A 407 -3.34 14.98 -36.58
CA ASP A 407 -3.98 15.92 -35.65
C ASP A 407 -3.10 16.21 -34.42
N TYR A 408 -2.27 15.25 -34.03
CA TYR A 408 -1.54 15.28 -32.75
C TYR A 408 -0.04 15.00 -32.85
N ASN A 409 0.43 14.48 -33.99
CA ASN A 409 1.80 14.01 -34.19
C ASN A 409 2.51 14.79 -35.30
N LEU A 410 3.81 14.98 -35.08
CA LEU A 410 4.78 15.46 -36.06
C LEU A 410 5.65 14.33 -36.62
N ALA A 411 5.66 13.15 -35.97
CA ALA A 411 6.35 11.95 -36.46
C ALA A 411 5.57 10.66 -36.16
N PRO A 412 5.78 9.57 -36.91
CA PRO A 412 5.22 8.26 -36.54
C PRO A 412 5.82 7.76 -35.23
N GLY A 413 5.06 6.99 -34.45
CA GLY A 413 5.59 6.26 -33.30
C GLY A 413 6.70 5.27 -33.66
N LYS A 414 7.62 5.03 -32.74
CA LYS A 414 8.82 4.22 -33.00
C LYS A 414 8.55 2.74 -32.87
N LYS A 415 7.96 2.27 -31.77
CA LYS A 415 7.74 0.84 -31.53
C LYS A 415 6.70 0.60 -30.45
N ILE A 416 5.97 -0.50 -30.55
CA ILE A 416 5.24 -1.08 -29.41
C ILE A 416 5.76 -2.49 -29.20
N GLU A 417 6.18 -2.85 -27.98
CA GLU A 417 6.67 -4.20 -27.71
C GLU A 417 6.33 -4.77 -26.34
N ASN A 418 6.25 -6.10 -26.22
CA ASN A 418 6.09 -6.80 -24.95
C ASN A 418 4.88 -6.34 -24.12
N ILE A 419 3.69 -6.42 -24.73
CA ILE A 419 2.43 -6.05 -24.06
C ILE A 419 1.64 -7.33 -23.75
N THR A 420 1.18 -7.45 -22.51
CA THR A 420 0.39 -8.60 -22.06
C THR A 420 -1.00 -8.15 -21.62
N PHE A 421 -2.03 -8.75 -22.21
CA PHE A 421 -3.42 -8.69 -21.78
C PHE A 421 -3.79 -10.02 -21.16
N ARG A 422 -4.00 -10.06 -19.84
CA ARG A 422 -4.29 -11.27 -19.08
C ARG A 422 -5.63 -11.18 -18.38
N ASN A 423 -6.42 -12.25 -18.41
CA ASN A 423 -7.70 -12.36 -17.70
C ASN A 423 -8.64 -11.18 -18.01
N ILE A 424 -8.79 -10.88 -19.30
CA ILE A 424 -9.70 -9.83 -19.76
C ILE A 424 -11.03 -10.46 -20.11
N THR A 425 -12.13 -9.85 -19.67
CA THR A 425 -13.48 -10.27 -20.05
C THR A 425 -14.23 -9.09 -20.65
N TYR A 426 -14.91 -9.32 -21.77
CA TYR A 426 -15.89 -8.40 -22.33
C TYR A 426 -17.25 -9.08 -22.38
N ASN A 427 -18.28 -8.42 -21.86
CA ASN A 427 -19.67 -8.90 -21.95
C ASN A 427 -20.56 -7.79 -22.52
N GLY A 428 -20.77 -7.80 -23.83
CA GLY A 428 -21.53 -6.77 -24.54
C GLY A 428 -21.56 -6.93 -26.06
N THR A 429 -22.19 -5.96 -26.72
CA THR A 429 -22.46 -5.97 -28.17
C THR A 429 -21.92 -4.76 -28.95
N GLY A 430 -21.45 -3.69 -28.31
CA GLY A 430 -20.98 -2.47 -28.98
C GLY A 430 -19.55 -2.53 -29.55
N ALA A 431 -18.84 -3.65 -29.38
CA ALA A 431 -17.45 -3.79 -29.82
C ALA A 431 -17.32 -4.00 -31.34
N ASN A 432 -16.76 -3.00 -32.01
CA ASN A 432 -16.13 -3.10 -33.33
C ASN A 432 -14.87 -3.98 -33.28
N PRO A 433 -14.39 -4.47 -34.45
CA PRO A 433 -13.13 -5.20 -34.52
C PRO A 433 -11.97 -4.42 -33.90
N SER A 434 -11.27 -5.05 -32.98
CA SER A 434 -10.03 -4.51 -32.39
C SER A 434 -8.93 -4.44 -33.45
N GLU A 435 -7.96 -3.55 -33.30
CA GLU A 435 -6.91 -3.34 -34.30
C GLU A 435 -5.51 -3.43 -33.68
N ILE A 436 -4.63 -4.13 -34.38
CA ILE A 436 -3.18 -4.17 -34.10
C ILE A 436 -2.46 -3.88 -35.40
N ALA A 437 -1.65 -2.83 -35.49
CA ALA A 437 -0.89 -2.54 -36.72
C ALA A 437 0.36 -1.69 -36.46
N GLY A 438 1.44 -1.97 -37.18
CA GLY A 438 2.60 -1.10 -37.23
C GLY A 438 2.56 -0.14 -38.43
N TYR A 439 3.00 1.10 -38.24
CA TYR A 439 3.07 2.13 -39.28
C TYR A 439 3.98 1.74 -40.46
N SER A 440 5.11 1.10 -40.17
CA SER A 440 6.08 0.63 -41.18
C SER A 440 6.87 -0.57 -40.64
N ALA A 441 7.68 -1.22 -41.48
CA ALA A 441 8.50 -2.36 -41.04
C ALA A 441 9.50 -2.00 -39.91
N THR A 442 9.94 -0.74 -39.85
CA THR A 442 10.84 -0.22 -38.79
C THR A 442 10.10 0.49 -37.66
N ASN A 443 8.79 0.71 -37.82
CA ASN A 443 7.86 1.24 -36.82
C ASN A 443 6.84 0.15 -36.44
N ASN A 444 7.33 -1.00 -35.99
CA ASN A 444 6.51 -2.20 -35.84
C ASN A 444 5.85 -2.34 -34.46
N VAL A 445 4.92 -3.29 -34.39
CA VAL A 445 4.34 -3.79 -33.14
C VAL A 445 4.82 -5.22 -32.94
N ASP A 446 5.40 -5.56 -31.79
CA ASP A 446 6.06 -6.84 -31.58
C ASP A 446 5.79 -7.46 -30.19
N GLY A 447 5.31 -8.70 -30.13
CA GLY A 447 5.17 -9.39 -28.84
C GLY A 447 3.93 -8.98 -28.06
N ILE A 448 2.76 -9.05 -28.71
CA ILE A 448 1.45 -8.88 -28.07
C ILE A 448 0.95 -10.24 -27.59
N LYS A 449 0.63 -10.34 -26.30
CA LYS A 449 0.13 -11.58 -25.67
C LYS A 449 -1.29 -11.36 -25.17
N PHE A 450 -2.22 -12.17 -25.66
CA PHE A 450 -3.56 -12.31 -25.10
C PHE A 450 -3.60 -13.62 -24.31
N ASP A 451 -3.66 -13.56 -22.99
CA ASP A 451 -3.69 -14.70 -22.09
C ASP A 451 -5.02 -14.77 -21.36
N ASN A 452 -5.82 -15.82 -21.58
CA ASN A 452 -7.10 -16.01 -20.92
C ASN A 452 -8.09 -14.83 -21.14
N VAL A 453 -8.12 -14.30 -22.37
CA VAL A 453 -9.05 -13.25 -22.80
C VAL A 453 -10.36 -13.86 -23.27
N ARG A 454 -11.51 -13.34 -22.84
CA ARG A 454 -12.84 -13.81 -23.24
C ARG A 454 -13.73 -12.68 -23.75
N ILE A 455 -14.42 -12.93 -24.86
CA ILE A 455 -15.44 -12.06 -25.42
C ILE A 455 -16.76 -12.81 -25.37
N ASN A 456 -17.74 -12.30 -24.61
CA ASN A 456 -19.04 -12.92 -24.38
C ASN A 456 -18.92 -14.39 -23.96
N GLY A 457 -18.00 -14.67 -23.03
CA GLY A 457 -17.69 -16.01 -22.53
C GLY A 457 -16.82 -16.87 -23.44
N ILE A 458 -16.59 -16.48 -24.70
CA ILE A 458 -15.78 -17.24 -25.66
C ILE A 458 -14.30 -16.91 -25.47
N LEU A 459 -13.47 -17.94 -25.26
CA LEU A 459 -12.02 -17.80 -25.16
C LEU A 459 -11.42 -17.37 -26.50
N VAL A 460 -10.60 -16.32 -26.47
CA VAL A 460 -9.83 -15.85 -27.61
C VAL A 460 -8.61 -16.75 -27.79
N THR A 461 -8.61 -17.53 -28.88
CA THR A 461 -7.55 -18.49 -29.23
C THR A 461 -6.79 -18.11 -30.50
N ASN A 462 -7.31 -17.13 -31.25
CA ASN A 462 -6.73 -16.52 -32.44
C ASN A 462 -7.42 -15.18 -32.73
N ALA A 463 -6.90 -14.43 -33.72
CA ALA A 463 -7.41 -13.13 -34.12
C ALA A 463 -8.91 -13.13 -34.45
N SER A 464 -9.38 -14.11 -35.24
CA SER A 464 -10.80 -14.22 -35.62
C SER A 464 -11.72 -14.43 -34.42
N SER A 465 -11.36 -15.35 -33.51
CA SER A 465 -12.13 -15.60 -32.27
C SER A 465 -12.14 -14.40 -31.31
N GLY A 466 -11.15 -13.52 -31.42
CA GLY A 466 -11.06 -12.29 -30.62
C GLY A 466 -11.71 -11.08 -31.25
N ASN A 467 -12.30 -11.21 -32.45
CA ASN A 467 -12.71 -10.05 -33.26
C ASN A 467 -11.55 -9.03 -33.38
N ILE A 468 -10.34 -9.51 -33.68
CA ILE A 468 -9.12 -8.70 -33.80
C ILE A 468 -8.65 -8.72 -35.25
N THR A 469 -8.43 -7.55 -35.82
CA THR A 469 -7.74 -7.34 -37.09
C THR A 469 -6.26 -7.11 -36.83
N VAL A 470 -5.42 -8.06 -37.25
CA VAL A 470 -3.96 -7.91 -37.24
C VAL A 470 -3.52 -7.38 -38.61
N GLY A 471 -3.09 -6.12 -38.63
CA GLY A 471 -2.64 -5.40 -39.82
C GLY A 471 -1.16 -5.61 -40.15
N ALA A 472 -0.64 -4.75 -41.03
CA ALA A 472 0.76 -4.80 -41.47
C ALA A 472 1.75 -4.52 -40.33
N ASN A 473 2.98 -5.02 -40.48
CA ASN A 473 4.11 -4.74 -39.59
C ASN A 473 3.88 -5.14 -38.12
N VAL A 474 3.09 -6.19 -37.90
CA VAL A 474 2.90 -6.81 -36.58
C VAL A 474 3.68 -8.11 -36.51
N LEU A 475 4.45 -8.29 -35.44
CA LEU A 475 5.28 -9.45 -35.16
C LEU A 475 4.81 -10.10 -33.85
N ASN A 476 4.87 -11.43 -33.79
CA ASN A 476 4.70 -12.21 -32.55
C ASN A 476 3.42 -11.89 -31.75
N VAL A 477 2.25 -12.13 -32.33
CA VAL A 477 0.99 -12.14 -31.57
C VAL A 477 0.74 -13.54 -31.03
N GLN A 478 0.54 -13.66 -29.71
CA GLN A 478 0.31 -14.93 -29.03
C GLN A 478 -1.06 -14.94 -28.36
N TYR A 479 -1.73 -16.09 -28.46
CA TYR A 479 -3.00 -16.37 -27.80
C TYR A 479 -2.78 -17.55 -26.85
N LEU A 480 -2.88 -17.27 -25.55
CA LEU A 480 -2.52 -18.17 -24.46
C LEU A 480 -3.75 -18.39 -23.58
N ASN A 481 -3.72 -19.48 -22.80
CA ASN A 481 -4.75 -19.81 -21.82
C ASN A 481 -4.10 -20.32 -20.52
N THR A 482 -3.03 -19.65 -20.10
CA THR A 482 -2.25 -20.02 -18.91
C THR A 482 -2.90 -19.53 -17.62
N GLY A 483 -3.88 -18.63 -17.69
CA GLY A 483 -4.65 -18.11 -16.55
C GLY A 483 -5.79 -19.00 -16.02
N THR A 484 -5.83 -20.32 -16.29
CA THR A 484 -7.00 -21.18 -15.96
C THR A 484 -7.13 -21.66 -14.51
N THR A 485 -6.25 -21.30 -13.58
CA THR A 485 -6.44 -21.65 -12.16
C THR A 485 -7.25 -20.58 -11.41
N ALA A 486 -8.55 -20.52 -11.68
CA ALA A 486 -9.65 -20.38 -10.69
C ALA A 486 -10.99 -20.03 -11.37
N THR A 487 -11.98 -20.89 -11.18
CA THR A 487 -13.41 -20.56 -11.20
C THR A 487 -13.65 -19.30 -10.33
N PRO A 488 -14.56 -18.37 -10.69
CA PRO A 488 -14.88 -17.25 -9.82
C PRO A 488 -15.51 -17.75 -8.53
N THR A 489 -14.71 -17.86 -7.48
CA THR A 489 -15.18 -17.97 -6.10
C THR A 489 -15.84 -16.64 -5.71
N PRO A 490 -16.95 -16.63 -4.94
CA PRO A 490 -17.49 -15.39 -4.39
C PRO A 490 -16.36 -14.60 -3.72
N VAL A 491 -16.28 -13.31 -4.05
CA VAL A 491 -15.29 -12.38 -3.51
C VAL A 491 -15.28 -12.52 -1.98
N PRO A 492 -14.16 -12.92 -1.34
CA PRO A 492 -14.06 -12.84 0.11
C PRO A 492 -14.17 -11.37 0.52
N THR A 493 -14.97 -11.13 1.56
CA THR A 493 -15.11 -9.89 2.34
C THR A 493 -13.78 -9.11 2.38
N PRO A 494 -13.77 -7.79 2.17
CA PRO A 494 -12.53 -7.06 2.31
C PRO A 494 -12.18 -7.09 3.80
N SER A 495 -10.99 -7.55 4.10
CA SER A 495 -10.33 -7.11 5.32
C SER A 495 -10.07 -5.61 5.18
N PRO A 496 -10.18 -4.80 6.25
CA PRO A 496 -10.00 -3.35 6.19
C PRO A 496 -8.74 -3.00 5.40
N THR A 497 -8.90 -2.18 4.37
CA THR A 497 -7.78 -1.59 3.65
C THR A 497 -6.87 -0.92 4.67
N PRO A 498 -5.55 -1.20 4.66
CA PRO A 498 -4.62 -0.42 5.46
C PRO A 498 -4.77 1.06 5.10
N PRO A 499 -4.47 1.99 6.02
CA PRO A 499 -4.43 3.42 5.70
C PRO A 499 -3.53 3.67 4.46
N PRO A 500 -3.68 4.80 3.76
CA PRO A 500 -2.94 5.12 2.53
C PRO A 500 -1.45 4.76 2.66
N PRO A 501 -0.78 4.23 1.62
CA PRO A 501 0.65 4.01 1.70
C PRO A 501 1.31 5.35 2.00
N THR A 502 1.82 5.48 3.22
CA THR A 502 2.93 6.38 3.53
C THR A 502 4.03 6.05 2.51
N PRO A 503 4.73 7.03 1.91
CA PRO A 503 5.76 6.79 0.89
C PRO A 503 6.55 5.54 1.25
N THR A 504 6.48 4.51 0.42
CA THR A 504 7.19 3.27 0.71
C THR A 504 8.66 3.64 0.82
N PRO A 505 9.33 3.36 1.95
CA PRO A 505 10.74 3.64 2.13
C PRO A 505 11.51 2.74 1.17
N GLY A 506 11.84 3.27 0.00
CA GLY A 506 12.47 2.53 -1.08
C GLY A 506 13.97 2.77 -1.07
N VAL A 507 14.73 1.73 -1.36
CA VAL A 507 16.14 1.89 -1.69
C VAL A 507 16.23 2.51 -3.07
N MET A 508 16.64 3.77 -3.16
CA MET A 508 16.82 4.46 -4.43
C MET A 508 18.00 3.85 -5.17
N ASN A 509 17.83 3.58 -6.47
CA ASN A 509 18.85 2.91 -7.28
C ASN A 509 19.32 1.59 -6.62
N GLY A 510 18.39 0.81 -6.05
CA GLY A 510 18.70 -0.45 -5.35
C GLY A 510 19.23 -1.57 -6.25
N GLY A 511 18.87 -1.56 -7.53
CA GLY A 511 19.44 -2.42 -8.58
C GLY A 511 20.54 -1.76 -9.41
N LEU A 512 20.98 -0.53 -9.07
CA LEU A 512 22.15 0.13 -9.67
C LEU A 512 22.08 0.45 -11.18
N GLU A 513 20.92 0.26 -11.81
CA GLU A 513 20.70 0.38 -13.25
C GLU A 513 20.84 1.80 -13.83
N THR A 514 21.08 2.81 -13.01
CA THR A 514 21.47 4.15 -13.50
C THR A 514 22.93 4.20 -13.99
N GLY A 515 23.72 3.16 -13.73
CA GLY A 515 25.14 3.10 -14.10
C GLY A 515 26.06 4.00 -13.28
N VAL A 516 25.53 4.67 -12.25
CA VAL A 516 26.28 5.54 -11.32
C VAL A 516 25.96 5.17 -9.87
N LEU A 517 26.91 5.38 -8.95
CA LEU A 517 26.75 4.98 -7.54
C LEU A 517 25.71 5.81 -6.80
N THR A 518 25.55 7.11 -7.13
CA THR A 518 24.55 8.00 -6.53
C THR A 518 23.14 7.44 -6.70
N PRO A 519 22.28 7.43 -5.65
CA PRO A 519 22.41 8.13 -4.36
C PRO A 519 23.09 7.33 -3.23
N TRP A 520 23.77 6.22 -3.53
CA TRP A 520 24.64 5.58 -2.55
C TRP A 520 25.94 6.38 -2.35
N THR A 521 26.37 6.50 -1.11
CA THR A 521 27.62 7.15 -0.72
C THR A 521 28.72 6.09 -0.62
N ASN A 522 29.81 6.30 -1.36
CA ASN A 522 31.01 5.48 -1.23
C ASN A 522 31.72 5.76 0.10
N TRP A 523 32.15 4.70 0.77
CA TRP A 523 33.22 4.76 1.76
C TRP A 523 34.33 3.79 1.35
N GLN A 524 35.48 4.37 0.97
CA GLN A 524 36.66 3.68 0.44
C GLN A 524 36.45 3.05 -0.95
N THR A 525 36.01 1.79 -1.01
CA THR A 525 36.24 0.91 -2.17
C THR A 525 35.03 0.67 -3.06
N ALA A 526 33.91 1.38 -2.86
CA ALA A 526 32.66 1.15 -3.59
C ALA A 526 32.59 1.87 -4.95
N SER A 527 32.17 1.13 -5.97
CA SER A 527 31.88 1.64 -7.31
C SER A 527 30.72 0.85 -7.94
N VAL A 528 30.17 1.36 -9.04
CA VAL A 528 29.22 0.64 -9.89
C VAL A 528 29.95 0.11 -11.11
N VAL A 529 29.75 -1.17 -11.41
CA VAL A 529 30.35 -1.87 -12.56
C VAL A 529 29.26 -2.45 -13.45
N ASN A 530 29.50 -2.55 -14.75
CA ASN A 530 28.58 -3.09 -15.75
C ASN A 530 28.82 -4.58 -16.06
N ASN A 531 29.42 -5.29 -15.12
CA ASN A 531 29.67 -6.72 -15.20
C ASN A 531 29.34 -7.36 -13.84
N ASN A 532 29.20 -8.68 -13.82
CA ASN A 532 28.87 -9.42 -12.61
C ASN A 532 27.53 -9.04 -11.96
N ALA A 533 26.62 -8.34 -12.65
CA ALA A 533 25.27 -8.07 -12.17
C ALA A 533 24.49 -9.36 -11.93
N ARG A 534 23.60 -9.36 -10.93
CA ARG A 534 22.71 -10.48 -10.67
C ARG A 534 21.47 -10.37 -11.54
N THR A 535 20.87 -9.18 -11.58
CA THR A 535 19.82 -8.83 -12.54
C THR A 535 20.20 -7.52 -13.23
N GLY A 536 19.58 -7.21 -14.37
CA GLY A 536 19.93 -6.00 -15.11
C GLY A 536 21.38 -5.99 -15.64
N THR A 537 22.00 -4.82 -15.63
CA THR A 537 23.29 -4.54 -16.28
C THR A 537 24.38 -4.19 -15.27
N TYR A 538 24.04 -3.59 -14.14
CA TYR A 538 24.99 -3.00 -13.21
C TYR A 538 24.93 -3.62 -11.81
N ALA A 539 26.04 -3.60 -11.08
CA ALA A 539 26.10 -3.99 -9.68
C ALA A 539 27.07 -3.12 -8.89
N ILE A 540 26.93 -3.09 -7.56
CA ILE A 540 27.95 -2.52 -6.67
C ILE A 540 29.13 -3.49 -6.61
N GLN A 541 30.34 -2.97 -6.74
CA GLN A 541 31.59 -3.67 -6.45
C GLN A 541 32.29 -3.01 -5.24
N LEU A 542 32.82 -3.84 -4.34
CA LEU A 542 33.83 -3.46 -3.35
C LEU A 542 35.16 -4.13 -3.73
N THR A 543 36.22 -3.34 -3.93
CA THR A 543 37.54 -3.87 -4.35
C THR A 543 38.37 -4.49 -3.23
N GLY A 544 37.93 -4.35 -1.98
CA GLY A 544 38.57 -4.87 -0.77
C GLY A 544 37.95 -4.30 0.50
N GLY A 545 38.27 -4.88 1.65
CA GLY A 545 37.83 -4.43 2.98
C GLY A 545 38.97 -3.78 3.78
N PRO A 546 38.68 -2.74 4.59
CA PRO A 546 37.34 -2.23 4.89
C PRO A 546 36.78 -1.32 3.78
N GLY A 547 35.51 -1.49 3.39
CA GLY A 547 34.85 -0.64 2.38
C GLY A 547 33.34 -0.81 2.35
N SER A 548 32.60 0.25 2.00
CA SER A 548 31.13 0.29 2.10
C SER A 548 30.48 1.12 1.00
N ALA A 549 29.23 0.76 0.65
CA ALA A 549 28.28 1.64 0.00
C ALA A 549 27.08 1.85 0.95
N GLU A 550 26.72 3.10 1.23
CA GLU A 550 25.64 3.43 2.19
C GLU A 550 24.55 4.29 1.58
N GLN A 551 23.31 4.12 2.02
CA GLN A 551 22.20 4.98 1.63
C GLN A 551 21.30 5.31 2.83
N ILE A 552 20.91 6.57 2.98
CA ILE A 552 19.88 6.97 3.95
C ILE A 552 18.52 6.75 3.30
N VAL A 553 17.74 5.85 3.87
CA VAL A 553 16.36 5.57 3.47
C VAL A 553 15.44 6.34 4.41
N THR A 554 14.74 7.33 3.87
CA THR A 554 13.79 8.19 4.60
C THR A 554 12.36 7.74 4.34
N GLY A 555 11.41 8.20 5.18
CA GLY A 555 9.99 7.86 5.06
C GLY A 555 9.57 6.59 5.80
N LEU A 556 10.46 5.95 6.56
CA LEU A 556 10.11 4.85 7.46
C LEU A 556 9.12 5.34 8.53
N GLN A 557 8.23 4.48 8.99
CA GLN A 557 7.35 4.76 10.13
C GLN A 557 8.06 4.33 11.41
N ALA A 558 7.91 5.08 12.50
CA ALA A 558 8.41 4.70 13.82
C ALA A 558 7.73 3.42 14.33
N ASN A 559 8.45 2.61 15.12
CA ASN A 559 7.99 1.31 15.66
C ASN A 559 7.47 0.33 14.60
N LYS A 560 7.93 0.43 13.35
CA LYS A 560 7.50 -0.44 12.26
C LYS A 560 8.61 -1.37 11.83
N THR A 561 8.25 -2.63 11.61
CA THR A 561 9.15 -3.64 11.08
C THR A 561 9.24 -3.54 9.57
N TYR A 562 10.47 -3.56 9.08
CA TYR A 562 10.85 -3.59 7.69
C TYR A 562 11.76 -4.77 7.45
N THR A 563 11.78 -5.27 6.21
CA THR A 563 12.77 -6.23 5.76
C THR A 563 13.68 -5.54 4.75
N LEU A 564 14.96 -5.42 5.10
CA LEU A 564 16.03 -5.13 4.16
C LEU A 564 16.43 -6.43 3.47
N SER A 565 16.39 -6.44 2.15
CA SER A 565 16.92 -7.52 1.31
C SER A 565 17.97 -6.99 0.36
N GLY A 566 18.91 -7.85 -0.03
CA GLY A 566 19.83 -7.63 -1.13
C GLY A 566 20.60 -8.91 -1.41
N TYR A 567 21.19 -9.02 -2.59
CA TYR A 567 21.98 -10.19 -2.96
C TYR A 567 23.45 -9.83 -2.99
N ALA A 568 24.28 -10.71 -2.45
CA ALA A 568 25.73 -10.51 -2.50
C ALA A 568 26.50 -11.80 -2.77
N LYS A 569 27.72 -11.63 -3.28
CA LYS A 569 28.72 -12.70 -3.39
C LYS A 569 30.10 -12.16 -3.05
N THR A 570 30.92 -13.00 -2.44
CA THR A 570 32.29 -12.70 -1.98
C THR A 570 33.13 -13.98 -2.02
N PRO A 571 34.37 -13.94 -2.51
CA PRO A 571 35.19 -15.13 -2.67
C PRO A 571 35.85 -15.58 -1.36
N ASN A 572 36.47 -16.77 -1.37
CA ASN A 572 37.40 -17.28 -0.35
C ASN A 572 36.85 -17.35 1.09
N GLY A 573 35.52 -17.40 1.26
CA GLY A 573 34.90 -17.39 2.59
C GLY A 573 35.03 -16.05 3.33
N GLU A 574 35.53 -15.00 2.66
CA GLU A 574 35.56 -13.64 3.21
C GLU A 574 34.13 -13.17 3.43
N ALA A 575 33.86 -12.41 4.49
CA ALA A 575 32.52 -11.92 4.78
C ALA A 575 32.21 -10.60 4.07
N VAL A 576 30.98 -10.45 3.61
CA VAL A 576 30.36 -9.15 3.30
C VAL A 576 29.04 -9.04 4.04
N ARG A 577 28.67 -7.84 4.46
CA ARG A 577 27.50 -7.56 5.28
C ARG A 577 26.49 -6.74 4.50
N ILE A 578 25.23 -7.15 4.59
CA ILE A 578 24.08 -6.31 4.26
C ILE A 578 23.46 -5.92 5.59
N GLY A 579 23.40 -4.62 5.88
CA GLY A 579 22.99 -4.17 7.21
C GLY A 579 22.29 -2.83 7.21
N VAL A 580 21.76 -2.50 8.39
CA VAL A 580 21.01 -1.29 8.66
C VAL A 580 21.42 -0.75 10.03
N LYS A 581 21.60 0.56 10.11
CA LYS A 581 21.98 1.32 11.31
C LYS A 581 21.14 2.58 11.43
N ASN A 582 21.21 3.27 12.57
CA ASN A 582 20.47 4.51 12.84
C ASN A 582 18.94 4.38 12.73
N TYR A 583 18.41 3.14 12.76
CA TYR A 583 16.98 2.88 12.64
C TYR A 583 16.29 2.90 14.02
N ASN A 584 17.02 2.78 15.12
CA ASN A 584 16.56 2.89 16.51
C ASN A 584 17.76 3.24 17.43
N ALA A 585 17.66 3.01 18.75
CA ALA A 585 18.77 3.18 19.70
C ALA A 585 19.79 2.01 19.72
N THR A 586 19.60 0.99 18.88
CA THR A 586 20.56 -0.10 18.67
C THR A 586 21.66 0.36 17.71
N MET A 587 22.89 -0.17 17.84
CA MET A 587 24.02 0.24 16.99
C MET A 587 23.79 -0.05 15.51
N ASP A 588 23.83 -1.31 15.10
CA ASP A 588 23.47 -1.74 13.75
C ASP A 588 23.11 -3.23 13.79
N ILE A 589 22.38 -3.69 12.78
CA ILE A 589 22.16 -5.12 12.55
C ILE A 589 22.54 -5.45 11.12
N PHE A 590 22.99 -6.67 10.90
CA PHE A 590 23.38 -7.14 9.58
C PHE A 590 23.21 -8.65 9.42
N THR A 591 23.13 -9.07 8.18
CA THR A 591 23.39 -10.46 7.77
C THR A 591 24.73 -10.53 7.05
N ALA A 592 25.52 -11.56 7.35
CA ALA A 592 26.82 -11.79 6.73
C ALA A 592 26.71 -12.87 5.67
N ILE A 593 27.26 -12.60 4.48
CA ILE A 593 27.34 -13.52 3.36
C ILE A 593 28.82 -13.83 3.13
N THR A 594 29.15 -15.12 3.04
CA THR A 594 30.51 -15.63 2.77
C THR A 594 30.58 -16.48 1.49
N SER A 595 29.47 -16.52 0.74
CA SER A 595 29.31 -17.36 -0.45
C SER A 595 29.94 -16.70 -1.69
N SER A 596 30.61 -17.52 -2.50
CA SER A 596 31.13 -17.11 -3.81
C SER A 596 30.04 -17.03 -4.90
N ALA A 597 28.83 -17.51 -4.62
CA ALA A 597 27.65 -17.35 -5.46
C ALA A 597 26.68 -16.31 -4.86
N TYR A 598 25.92 -15.63 -5.72
CA TYR A 598 24.92 -14.65 -5.28
C TYR A 598 23.93 -15.29 -4.32
N THR A 599 23.92 -14.80 -3.09
CA THR A 599 23.10 -15.31 -2.00
C THR A 599 22.26 -14.17 -1.46
N LEU A 600 20.98 -14.47 -1.18
CA LEU A 600 20.06 -13.50 -0.59
C LEU A 600 20.44 -13.22 0.86
N GLY A 601 20.74 -11.97 1.18
CA GLY A 601 20.76 -11.48 2.54
C GLY A 601 19.45 -10.79 2.86
N ASN A 602 18.69 -11.35 3.79
CA ASN A 602 17.47 -10.76 4.33
C ASN A 602 17.63 -10.45 5.81
N LEU A 603 17.14 -9.28 6.22
CA LEU A 603 17.30 -8.77 7.56
C LEU A 603 16.06 -7.96 7.96
N ALA A 604 15.34 -8.41 8.98
CA ALA A 604 14.26 -7.65 9.56
C ALA A 604 14.79 -6.63 10.58
N PHE A 605 14.30 -5.40 10.53
CA PHE A 605 14.60 -4.37 11.52
C PHE A 605 13.32 -3.61 11.90
N THR A 606 13.22 -3.18 13.16
CA THR A 606 12.11 -2.38 13.64
C THR A 606 12.63 -1.00 14.01
N THR A 607 12.09 0.04 13.37
CA THR A 607 12.46 1.42 13.68
C THR A 607 12.13 1.79 15.13
N GLY A 608 12.91 2.69 15.72
CA GLY A 608 12.66 3.21 17.05
C GLY A 608 11.43 4.11 17.11
N ALA A 609 11.03 4.47 18.33
CA ALA A 609 9.80 5.22 18.59
C ALA A 609 9.74 6.61 17.93
N THR A 610 10.89 7.16 17.50
CA THR A 610 10.98 8.46 16.82
C THR A 610 11.68 8.37 15.45
N ASN A 611 12.20 7.20 15.06
CA ASN A 611 12.99 7.06 13.86
C ASN A 611 12.09 6.93 12.63
N THR A 612 12.21 7.87 11.70
CA THR A 612 11.55 7.86 10.40
C THR A 612 12.51 7.67 9.23
N ALA A 613 13.77 7.35 9.54
CA ALA A 613 14.82 7.06 8.59
C ALA A 613 15.78 6.00 9.15
N ALA A 614 16.49 5.32 8.25
CA ALA A 614 17.53 4.37 8.58
C ALA A 614 18.65 4.48 7.54
N THR A 615 19.89 4.18 7.95
CA THR A 615 21.00 4.06 7.01
C THR A 615 21.21 2.59 6.69
N ILE A 616 21.03 2.20 5.43
CA ILE A 616 21.41 0.86 4.97
C ILE A 616 22.83 0.87 4.45
N TYR A 617 23.49 -0.28 4.49
CA TYR A 617 24.84 -0.43 4.00
C TYR A 617 25.11 -1.80 3.39
N PHE A 618 26.01 -1.81 2.41
CA PHE A 618 26.70 -2.98 1.89
C PHE A 618 28.18 -2.86 2.23
N TYR A 619 28.66 -3.64 3.19
CA TYR A 619 29.95 -3.42 3.85
C TYR A 619 30.84 -4.67 3.88
N LYS A 620 32.07 -4.53 3.42
CA LYS A 620 33.12 -5.54 3.55
C LYS A 620 34.08 -5.14 4.68
N PRO A 621 34.20 -5.89 5.78
CA PRO A 621 35.05 -5.53 6.90
C PRO A 621 36.54 -5.72 6.64
N SER A 622 36.94 -6.73 5.87
CA SER A 622 38.33 -7.09 5.61
C SER A 622 38.43 -8.01 4.37
N GLY A 623 39.66 -8.31 3.94
CA GLY A 623 39.93 -9.20 2.80
C GLY A 623 40.11 -8.44 1.48
N SER A 624 40.81 -9.06 0.52
CA SER A 624 41.16 -8.44 -0.77
C SER A 624 40.30 -8.94 -1.93
N GLY A 625 39.35 -9.85 -1.67
CA GLY A 625 38.48 -10.41 -2.69
C GLY A 625 37.44 -9.41 -3.22
N LEU A 626 37.36 -9.27 -4.55
CA LEU A 626 36.31 -8.49 -5.19
C LEU A 626 34.94 -9.02 -4.81
N THR A 627 34.11 -8.13 -4.28
CA THR A 627 32.82 -8.46 -3.68
C THR A 627 31.73 -7.69 -4.38
N TYR A 628 30.61 -8.34 -4.69
CA TYR A 628 29.54 -7.76 -5.51
C TYR A 628 28.20 -7.80 -4.79
N GLY A 629 27.41 -6.75 -4.95
CA GLY A 629 26.09 -6.58 -4.34
C GLY A 629 25.08 -6.00 -5.33
N ASP A 630 23.84 -6.48 -5.28
CA ASP A 630 22.78 -6.11 -6.23
C ASP A 630 21.37 -6.32 -5.65
N ASP A 631 20.34 -5.77 -6.29
CA ASP A 631 18.92 -5.92 -5.97
C ASP A 631 18.54 -5.53 -4.52
N PHE A 632 19.07 -4.42 -4.00
CA PHE A 632 18.76 -3.96 -2.65
C PHE A 632 17.34 -3.38 -2.56
N ALA A 633 16.58 -3.81 -1.56
CA ALA A 633 15.22 -3.32 -1.33
C ALA A 633 14.91 -3.25 0.17
N ILE A 634 14.07 -2.29 0.55
CA ILE A 634 13.36 -2.29 1.82
C ILE A 634 11.89 -2.42 1.50
N VAL A 635 11.26 -3.42 2.12
CA VAL A 635 9.82 -3.60 2.07
C VAL A 635 9.25 -3.55 3.49
N PRO A 636 8.03 -3.03 3.69
CA PRO A 636 7.32 -3.24 4.94
C PRO A 636 7.28 -4.73 5.24
N GLY A 637 7.81 -5.12 6.39
CA GLY A 637 7.70 -6.51 6.83
C GLY A 637 6.25 -6.76 7.22
N THR A 638 5.62 -7.79 6.67
CA THR A 638 4.46 -8.37 7.37
C THR A 638 4.97 -8.89 8.72
N PRO A 639 4.27 -8.67 9.85
CA PRO A 639 4.51 -9.52 11.00
C PRO A 639 4.35 -10.95 10.50
N ALA A 640 5.33 -11.82 10.76
CA ALA A 640 5.14 -13.23 10.46
C ALA A 640 3.81 -13.67 11.11
N PRO A 641 2.94 -14.42 10.40
CA PRO A 641 1.68 -14.86 10.98
C PRO A 641 1.97 -15.61 12.27
N THR A 642 1.36 -15.18 13.37
CA THR A 642 1.23 -16.03 14.54
C THR A 642 0.38 -17.22 14.12
N ALA A 643 1.02 -18.35 13.87
CA ALA A 643 0.30 -19.59 13.58
C ALA A 643 -0.58 -19.95 14.78
N THR A 644 -1.89 -20.01 14.59
CA THR A 644 -2.77 -20.76 15.49
C THR A 644 -2.48 -22.26 15.28
N PRO A 645 -2.13 -23.02 16.33
CA PRO A 645 -1.66 -24.39 16.20
C PRO A 645 -2.81 -25.36 15.89
N THR A 646 -2.67 -26.16 14.83
CA THR A 646 -3.29 -27.50 14.75
C THR A 646 -2.16 -28.52 14.91
N PRO A 647 -2.34 -29.54 15.77
CA PRO A 647 -1.23 -30.18 16.47
C PRO A 647 -0.45 -31.13 15.54
N THR A 648 0.84 -30.84 15.40
CA THR A 648 1.89 -31.84 15.13
C THR A 648 2.95 -31.59 16.22
N PRO A 649 3.51 -32.64 16.83
CA PRO A 649 3.69 -32.73 18.28
C PRO A 649 4.60 -31.65 18.84
N VAL A 650 4.17 -31.13 19.99
CA VAL A 650 4.95 -30.29 20.91
C VAL A 650 6.35 -30.90 21.05
N PRO A 651 7.45 -30.23 20.66
CA PRO A 651 8.70 -30.47 21.36
C PRO A 651 8.43 -29.96 22.77
N THR A 652 8.35 -30.89 23.72
CA THR A 652 8.19 -30.58 25.14
C THR A 652 9.07 -29.39 25.48
N PRO A 653 8.54 -28.28 26.06
CA PRO A 653 9.40 -27.21 26.54
C PRO A 653 10.50 -27.85 27.36
N GLY A 654 11.74 -27.66 26.94
CA GLY A 654 12.86 -28.07 27.76
C GLY A 654 12.68 -27.45 29.15
N PRO A 655 13.12 -28.12 30.22
CA PRO A 655 13.06 -27.53 31.56
C PRO A 655 13.78 -26.17 31.53
N ASN A 656 13.20 -25.17 32.20
CA ASN A 656 13.80 -23.84 32.35
C ASN A 656 15.27 -24.00 32.77
N LYS A 657 16.18 -23.47 31.95
CA LYS A 657 17.62 -23.67 32.15
C LYS A 657 18.19 -22.75 33.24
N VAL A 658 17.40 -21.79 33.74
CA VAL A 658 17.77 -20.90 34.83
C VAL A 658 17.56 -21.57 36.18
N VAL A 659 18.60 -21.58 37.01
CA VAL A 659 18.55 -22.09 38.37
C VAL A 659 18.16 -20.97 39.34
N ASN A 660 17.29 -21.26 40.30
CA ASN A 660 16.74 -20.27 41.23
C ASN A 660 16.17 -19.01 40.51
N PRO A 661 15.27 -19.19 39.53
CA PRO A 661 14.81 -18.11 38.65
C PRO A 661 13.97 -17.03 39.34
N GLY A 662 13.34 -17.34 40.47
CA GLY A 662 12.60 -16.38 41.31
C GLY A 662 13.25 -16.09 42.66
N PHE A 663 14.50 -16.51 42.87
CA PHE A 663 15.24 -16.30 44.12
C PHE A 663 14.62 -16.89 45.40
N GLU A 664 13.65 -17.80 45.27
CA GLU A 664 12.90 -18.41 46.39
C GLU A 664 13.75 -19.28 47.32
N SER A 665 14.98 -19.64 46.94
CA SER A 665 15.94 -20.27 47.86
C SER A 665 16.37 -19.32 49.00
N GLY A 666 16.12 -18.02 48.87
CA GLY A 666 16.57 -16.97 49.79
C GLY A 666 18.06 -16.63 49.64
N ALA A 667 18.82 -17.38 48.83
CA ALA A 667 20.21 -17.11 48.50
C ALA A 667 20.32 -16.50 47.10
N LEU A 668 21.31 -15.62 46.90
CA LEU A 668 21.61 -15.08 45.56
C LEU A 668 22.23 -16.16 44.66
N THR A 669 23.08 -17.03 45.21
CA THR A 669 23.69 -18.16 44.51
C THR A 669 22.62 -19.05 43.87
N PRO A 670 22.76 -19.49 42.60
CA PRO A 670 23.96 -19.42 41.75
C PRO A 670 24.12 -18.14 40.92
N TRP A 671 23.34 -17.09 41.20
CA TRP A 671 23.60 -15.78 40.62
C TRP A 671 24.78 -15.11 41.32
N ALA A 672 25.74 -14.64 40.54
CA ALA A 672 26.87 -13.83 41.00
C ALA A 672 26.41 -12.39 41.24
N ASN A 673 26.79 -11.83 42.38
CA ASN A 673 26.66 -10.40 42.63
C ASN A 673 27.81 -9.65 41.96
N TRP A 674 27.48 -8.59 41.23
CA TRP A 674 28.41 -7.52 40.96
C TRP A 674 27.89 -6.23 41.60
N GLN A 675 28.59 -5.78 42.64
CA GLN A 675 28.26 -4.62 43.47
C GLN A 675 26.95 -4.75 44.28
N THR A 676 25.81 -4.38 43.69
CA THR A 676 24.63 -3.96 44.45
C THR A 676 23.50 -4.99 44.53
N ALA A 677 23.72 -6.23 44.07
CA ALA A 677 22.69 -7.26 44.04
C ALA A 677 22.52 -7.99 45.38
N SER A 678 21.26 -8.15 45.79
CA SER A 678 20.87 -8.94 46.97
C SER A 678 19.47 -9.52 46.79
N VAL A 679 19.14 -10.60 47.51
CA VAL A 679 17.78 -11.16 47.53
C VAL A 679 16.98 -10.51 48.66
N VAL A 680 15.76 -10.09 48.36
CA VAL A 680 14.85 -9.45 49.33
C VAL A 680 13.53 -10.18 49.49
N ALA A 681 12.87 -9.96 50.63
CA ALA A 681 11.57 -10.54 50.97
C ALA A 681 10.37 -9.64 50.66
N SER A 682 10.59 -8.55 49.91
CA SER A 682 9.59 -7.55 49.57
C SER A 682 9.69 -7.21 48.09
N ASN A 683 8.60 -6.74 47.50
CA ASN A 683 8.51 -6.46 46.06
C ASN A 683 8.78 -7.69 45.17
N ALA A 684 8.46 -8.91 45.63
CA ALA A 684 8.42 -10.08 44.76
C ALA A 684 7.27 -9.95 43.75
N ARG A 685 7.45 -10.45 42.52
CA ARG A 685 6.38 -10.51 41.52
C ARG A 685 5.57 -11.78 41.71
N THR A 686 6.26 -12.91 41.86
CA THR A 686 5.66 -14.18 42.29
C THR A 686 6.44 -14.72 43.48
N GLY A 687 5.86 -15.68 44.20
CA GLY A 687 6.49 -16.19 45.42
C GLY A 687 6.66 -15.12 46.50
N THR A 688 7.81 -15.16 47.19
CA THR A 688 8.10 -14.30 48.35
C THR A 688 9.42 -13.56 48.24
N LYS A 689 10.23 -13.85 47.22
CA LYS A 689 11.57 -13.31 47.02
C LYS A 689 11.73 -12.69 45.64
N ALA A 690 12.68 -11.78 45.52
CA ALA A 690 13.14 -11.22 44.23
C ALA A 690 14.58 -10.74 44.40
N VAL A 691 15.28 -10.52 43.28
CA VAL A 691 16.56 -9.83 43.32
C VAL A 691 16.35 -8.32 43.32
N GLN A 692 17.08 -7.61 44.17
CA GLN A 692 17.15 -6.16 44.23
C GLN A 692 18.55 -5.69 43.86
N LEU A 693 18.63 -4.63 43.05
CA LEU A 693 19.84 -3.84 42.82
C LEU A 693 19.71 -2.50 43.58
N ASN A 694 20.55 -2.30 44.59
CA ASN A 694 20.53 -1.09 45.44
C ASN A 694 21.39 0.04 44.85
N GLY A 695 20.91 0.62 43.75
CA GLY A 695 21.67 1.59 42.95
C GLY A 695 22.59 0.93 41.91
N GLY A 696 23.12 1.75 41.01
CA GLY A 696 24.04 1.34 39.95
C GLY A 696 25.37 2.10 40.02
N PRO A 697 26.45 1.53 39.45
CA PRO A 697 26.44 0.34 38.60
C PRO A 697 26.38 -0.97 39.42
N GLY A 698 25.53 -1.94 39.04
CA GLY A 698 25.47 -3.25 39.72
C GLY A 698 24.60 -4.29 39.01
N SER A 699 24.92 -5.58 39.10
CA SER A 699 24.18 -6.68 38.43
C SER A 699 24.06 -7.94 39.29
N ALA A 700 23.06 -8.76 38.95
CA ALA A 700 23.03 -10.18 39.27
C ALA A 700 23.16 -10.99 37.98
N GLU A 701 24.10 -11.93 37.92
CA GLU A 701 24.42 -12.68 36.70
C GLU A 701 24.45 -14.19 36.92
N GLN A 702 23.99 -15.00 35.96
CA GLN A 702 24.09 -16.46 36.02
C GLN A 702 24.62 -17.03 34.71
N ILE A 703 25.58 -17.97 34.82
CA ILE A 703 26.04 -18.75 33.67
C ILE A 703 25.08 -19.93 33.48
N ILE A 704 24.36 -19.92 32.36
CA ILE A 704 23.49 -21.01 31.92
C ILE A 704 24.31 -21.96 31.05
N THR A 705 24.33 -23.24 31.40
CA THR A 705 25.06 -24.29 30.67
C THR A 705 24.08 -25.29 30.02
N GLY A 706 24.58 -26.15 29.13
CA GLY A 706 23.73 -27.11 28.42
C GLY A 706 22.90 -26.46 27.31
N LEU A 707 23.41 -25.37 26.74
CA LEU A 707 22.90 -24.81 25.49
C LEU A 707 23.49 -25.59 24.30
N GLN A 708 22.74 -25.68 23.23
CA GLN A 708 23.17 -26.25 21.96
C GLN A 708 23.81 -25.14 21.12
N ALA A 709 24.84 -25.45 20.33
CA ALA A 709 25.45 -24.50 19.41
C ALA A 709 24.49 -24.11 18.28
N ASN A 710 24.64 -22.91 17.72
CA ASN A 710 23.77 -22.37 16.65
C ASN A 710 22.26 -22.45 16.97
N THR A 711 21.89 -22.43 18.25
CA THR A 711 20.52 -22.62 18.71
C THR A 711 20.01 -21.32 19.31
N THR A 712 18.82 -20.91 18.86
CA THR A 712 18.13 -19.73 19.37
C THR A 712 17.40 -20.07 20.64
N TYR A 713 17.70 -19.33 21.70
CA TYR A 713 17.04 -19.39 23.00
C TYR A 713 16.27 -18.10 23.26
N THR A 714 15.21 -18.21 24.06
CA THR A 714 14.48 -17.04 24.56
C THR A 714 14.79 -16.84 26.04
N LEU A 715 15.42 -15.71 26.36
CA LEU A 715 15.58 -15.21 27.72
C LEU A 715 14.40 -14.31 28.09
N THR A 716 13.74 -14.62 29.20
CA THR A 716 12.72 -13.76 29.81
C THR A 716 13.07 -13.43 31.25
N GLY A 717 12.56 -12.29 31.73
CA GLY A 717 12.58 -11.92 33.14
C GLY A 717 11.70 -10.72 33.39
N TYR A 718 11.05 -10.64 34.55
CA TYR A 718 10.24 -9.49 34.91
C TYR A 718 11.06 -8.49 35.69
N LEU A 719 11.13 -7.26 35.20
CA LEU A 719 11.93 -6.19 35.83
C LEU A 719 11.07 -5.00 36.20
N LYS A 720 11.49 -4.26 37.24
CA LYS A 720 10.86 -3.02 37.70
C LYS A 720 11.91 -2.06 38.27
N THR A 721 11.68 -0.76 38.11
CA THR A 721 12.48 0.32 38.69
C THR A 721 11.56 1.43 39.22
N PRO A 722 11.33 1.52 40.55
CA PRO A 722 10.31 2.42 41.10
C PRO A 722 10.51 3.91 40.79
N THR A 723 11.73 4.34 40.50
CA THR A 723 12.06 5.74 40.19
C THR A 723 12.18 6.02 38.69
N GLY A 724 11.81 5.06 37.84
CA GLY A 724 11.89 5.20 36.38
C GLY A 724 13.32 5.16 35.81
N GLN A 725 14.33 4.89 36.65
CA GLN A 725 15.72 4.80 36.23
C GLN A 725 16.02 3.47 35.56
N GLU A 726 16.82 3.47 34.51
CA GLU A 726 17.10 2.29 33.69
C GLU A 726 17.57 1.06 34.50
N VAL A 727 17.01 -0.11 34.14
CA VAL A 727 17.49 -1.45 34.46
C VAL A 727 17.43 -2.31 33.19
N ARG A 728 18.36 -3.23 33.01
CA ARG A 728 18.50 -4.05 31.81
C ARG A 728 18.31 -5.53 32.11
N LEU A 729 17.61 -6.24 31.23
CA LEU A 729 17.73 -7.70 31.08
C LEU A 729 18.74 -7.96 29.97
N GLY A 730 19.70 -8.85 30.16
CA GLY A 730 20.66 -9.14 29.11
C GLY A 730 21.32 -10.50 29.17
N VAL A 731 22.06 -10.79 28.11
CA VAL A 731 22.84 -12.01 27.92
C VAL A 731 24.16 -11.68 27.22
N LYS A 732 25.23 -12.35 27.61
CA LYS A 732 26.58 -12.20 27.05
C LYS A 732 27.29 -13.54 26.93
N ASN A 733 28.45 -13.56 26.28
CA ASN A 733 29.33 -14.72 26.15
C ASN A 733 28.69 -15.92 25.40
N TYR A 734 27.74 -15.67 24.51
CA TYR A 734 26.99 -16.73 23.84
C TYR A 734 27.37 -16.94 22.37
N ASN A 735 28.03 -15.99 21.69
CA ASN A 735 28.46 -16.13 20.28
C ASN A 735 29.61 -15.17 19.87
N GLY A 736 30.46 -14.78 20.83
CA GLY A 736 31.46 -13.73 20.62
C GLY A 736 30.92 -12.30 20.80
N VAL A 737 29.61 -12.12 21.02
CA VAL A 737 29.02 -10.87 21.50
C VAL A 737 29.37 -10.66 22.97
N MET A 738 29.94 -9.49 23.29
CA MET A 738 30.30 -9.10 24.65
C MET A 738 29.08 -8.73 25.51
N ASP A 739 27.99 -8.24 24.89
CA ASP A 739 26.78 -7.82 25.61
C ASP A 739 25.56 -7.64 24.67
N LEU A 740 24.43 -8.27 24.97
CA LEU A 740 23.11 -8.01 24.38
C LEU A 740 22.08 -7.78 25.50
N SER A 741 21.42 -6.61 25.52
CA SER A 741 20.42 -6.29 26.54
C SER A 741 19.26 -5.41 26.08
N THR A 742 18.17 -5.45 26.86
CA THR A 742 16.98 -4.60 26.71
C THR A 742 16.82 -3.71 27.93
N PRO A 743 16.82 -2.36 27.77
CA PRO A 743 16.59 -1.43 28.86
C PRO A 743 15.10 -1.30 29.20
N ILE A 744 14.81 -1.10 30.48
CA ILE A 744 13.47 -0.92 31.03
C ILE A 744 13.50 0.22 32.04
N THR A 745 12.50 1.09 31.95
CA THR A 745 12.25 2.20 32.87
C THR A 745 10.91 2.07 33.59
N ALA A 746 10.27 0.89 33.49
CA ALA A 746 8.93 0.66 34.02
C ALA A 746 8.90 0.66 35.56
N ILE A 747 7.98 1.44 36.12
CA ILE A 747 7.73 1.52 37.57
C ILE A 747 6.88 0.36 38.11
N ALA A 748 6.37 -0.51 37.22
CA ALA A 748 5.68 -1.76 37.53
C ALA A 748 6.43 -2.95 36.89
N TYR A 749 6.26 -4.15 37.44
CA TYR A 749 6.87 -5.35 36.86
C TYR A 749 6.39 -5.56 35.44
N THR A 750 7.34 -5.50 34.51
CA THR A 750 7.09 -5.68 33.09
C THR A 750 7.92 -6.85 32.61
N LEU A 751 7.30 -7.74 31.85
CA LEU A 751 8.01 -8.85 31.20
C LEU A 751 8.99 -8.26 30.18
N SER A 752 10.26 -8.58 30.35
CA SER A 752 11.28 -8.34 29.33
C SER A 752 11.60 -9.64 28.64
N THR A 753 11.84 -9.57 27.34
CA THR A 753 12.09 -10.73 26.49
C THR A 753 13.20 -10.41 25.51
N LEU A 754 14.14 -11.34 25.39
CA LEU A 754 15.29 -11.25 24.52
C LEU A 754 15.55 -12.61 23.88
N THR A 755 15.80 -12.64 22.57
CA THR A 755 16.25 -13.86 21.88
C THR A 755 17.74 -13.77 21.61
N PHE A 756 18.46 -14.87 21.83
CA PHE A 756 19.87 -14.97 21.51
C PHE A 756 20.19 -16.31 20.86
N THR A 757 21.06 -16.31 19.85
CA THR A 757 21.51 -17.52 19.15
C THR A 757 22.95 -17.80 19.54
N THR A 758 23.19 -18.97 20.13
CA THR A 758 24.55 -19.40 20.48
C THR A 758 25.45 -19.49 19.24
N GLY A 759 26.73 -19.20 19.39
CA GLY A 759 27.72 -19.34 18.33
C GLY A 759 28.00 -20.80 18.01
N GLY A 760 28.75 -21.04 16.92
CA GLY A 760 29.01 -22.38 16.39
C GLY A 760 29.73 -23.35 17.35
N SER A 761 30.28 -22.86 18.46
CA SER A 761 30.92 -23.66 19.51
C SER A 761 30.41 -23.36 20.92
N ASN A 762 29.42 -22.49 21.09
CA ASN A 762 28.96 -22.06 22.42
C ASN A 762 27.91 -23.02 22.98
N THR A 763 28.19 -23.55 24.17
CA THR A 763 27.25 -24.41 24.94
C THR A 763 26.79 -23.78 26.26
N SER A 764 27.10 -22.49 26.43
CA SER A 764 26.71 -21.70 27.59
C SER A 764 26.48 -20.24 27.22
N ALA A 765 25.80 -19.52 28.11
CA ALA A 765 25.59 -18.07 28.04
C ALA A 765 25.52 -17.48 29.45
N THR A 766 25.96 -16.24 29.62
CA THR A 766 25.79 -15.51 30.90
C THR A 766 24.58 -14.60 30.79
N ILE A 767 23.52 -14.89 31.54
CA ILE A 767 22.35 -14.01 31.64
C ILE A 767 22.51 -13.05 32.82
N TYR A 768 21.87 -11.89 32.76
CA TYR A 768 21.97 -10.92 33.84
C TYR A 768 20.77 -9.97 33.93
N VAL A 769 20.58 -9.41 35.13
CA VAL A 769 19.87 -8.15 35.34
C VAL A 769 20.88 -7.11 35.80
N TYR A 770 20.88 -5.94 35.16
CA TYR A 770 21.93 -4.93 35.36
C TYR A 770 21.34 -3.52 35.49
N LYS A 771 21.78 -2.80 36.52
CA LYS A 771 21.50 -1.38 36.69
C LYS A 771 22.76 -0.59 36.35
N PRO A 772 22.77 0.22 35.27
CA PRO A 772 23.98 0.89 34.80
C PRO A 772 24.41 2.07 35.66
N SER A 773 23.48 2.81 36.25
CA SER A 773 23.77 4.03 37.01
C SER A 773 22.59 4.46 37.89
N GLY A 774 22.82 5.45 38.77
CA GLY A 774 21.80 6.09 39.59
C GLY A 774 21.56 5.42 40.94
N THR A 775 21.02 6.17 41.90
CA THR A 775 20.80 5.71 43.29
C THR A 775 19.48 4.98 43.51
N GLY A 776 18.61 4.90 42.50
CA GLY A 776 17.30 4.26 42.61
C GLY A 776 17.37 2.74 42.70
N LEU A 777 16.37 2.13 43.32
CA LEU A 777 16.28 0.67 43.39
C LEU A 777 15.84 0.08 42.05
N ALA A 778 16.27 -1.13 41.74
CA ALA A 778 15.67 -1.95 40.69
C ALA A 778 15.42 -3.37 41.21
N TYR A 779 14.44 -4.05 40.64
CA TYR A 779 14.04 -5.40 41.02
C TYR A 779 13.90 -6.31 39.79
N GLY A 780 14.20 -7.58 39.98
CA GLY A 780 14.03 -8.63 38.97
C GLY A 780 13.48 -9.93 39.56
N ASP A 781 12.65 -10.62 38.79
CA ASP A 781 12.01 -11.86 39.21
C ASP A 781 11.61 -12.74 38.00
N ASP A 782 11.30 -14.01 38.24
CA ASP A 782 10.81 -15.00 37.26
C ASP A 782 11.65 -15.11 35.97
N PHE A 783 12.95 -15.37 36.10
CA PHE A 783 13.85 -15.50 34.94
C PHE A 783 13.69 -16.86 34.23
N SER A 784 13.77 -16.88 32.89
CA SER A 784 13.73 -18.14 32.16
C SER A 784 14.57 -18.13 30.90
N VAL A 785 15.17 -19.28 30.58
CA VAL A 785 15.83 -19.56 29.31
C VAL A 785 15.29 -20.89 28.81
N ASN A 786 14.60 -20.87 27.69
CA ASN A 786 14.01 -22.05 27.05
C ASN A 786 14.49 -22.18 25.60
#